data_AF-A0AAE0I4V1-F1
#
_entry.id   AF-A0AAE0I4V1-F1
#
_cell.length_a   1.000
_cell.length_b   1.000
_cell.length_c   1.000
_cell.angle_alpha   90.00
_cell.angle_beta   90.00
_cell.angle_gamma   90.00
#
_symmetry.space_group_name_H-M   'P 1'
#
loop_
_entity.id
_entity.type
_entity.pdbx_description
1 polymer ?
#
loop_
_entity_poly.entity_id
_entity_poly.type
_entity_poly.pdbx_seq_one_letter_code
_entity_poly.pdbx_strand_id
1 'polypeptide(L)'
;MTRLVKLRLTASSQRIAGFLETTGRPGCATWLATTTAPRFSQHVRHGFFSSRQEKAKTNKSKSPAPGSVAVMIMSGWLVYTLRPADESQHLDSSARISRGNAQTTATQEGKENAGDGDQSAWSNFAGSFEGISTVVQVEGAKLSDKVVDLILPEWSRYIPGYVRKLQRELNMAPGSLADEIWQEAHDPEIHPEIQYSACVRVSEHLCDDEKTFLTRRRKITAVALAKYLGLDERDVHPDDVPVIAVSGSGGGLRALVAGTGSFLATAEDGLFDCVTYTSGVSGSCWLQALFHSSITERDLNRAIDHLKARLGVHIAYPPAAFSSLVSAPTNKYLLSGMVEKLKGDSGADIGLVDAYGMLLAARLLVPKGELEVSENDFKLSNQRECIQYGQNPMPIYTAVRHEIPELNDTDANRPGPVSEEAKARAKRAAWFQWFEMTPYEFFCEEFTAGIPTWAMGRKFKGGVDVAAEEGLRLPETRMPLLLGIWGSAFCATLSHYYREIRPLVKSLAGLQAVDELIWGHNEDLSKVHPIDPATLPNFVHGMQGKLPASVPDNVYESEYLQLMDAGMSNNLPIYPLLRPGRDVEIIVAFDASADIKTDNWLSVVEGYARQRGIKGWPVGIGWPKASASPSTTAKELDRAEADSAPGAEGKLTDAKVDQATRQIEAGANTVAEEMEDTDKSAAEQKADKAANELGYCTVWVGTTQERRSEDPPPPPVDDSRSWKLMEPDAGIAVIYLPLLANDKVEGVDPATSDYMSTWNFVYTPEQVDKVVALARANYEEGRAQIRATVRAVYERKKRKRLEERDRVKKERYRRLMRLGIAGKLGEGDHFS
;
A
#
# COMPACT_ATOMS: atom_id res chain seq x y z
N MET A 1 -47.49 0.85 49.22
CA MET A 1 -48.32 -0.34 49.57
C MET A 1 -48.22 -1.32 48.41
N THR A 2 -47.58 -2.48 48.60
CA THR A 2 -48.27 -3.75 48.91
C THR A 2 -48.85 -4.45 47.67
N ARG A 3 -48.05 -5.38 47.09
CA ARG A 3 -48.38 -6.78 46.68
C ARG A 3 -49.63 -7.02 45.79
N LEU A 4 -49.69 -7.88 44.78
CA LEU A 4 -49.49 -9.36 44.65
C LEU A 4 -49.89 -9.68 43.16
N VAL A 5 -49.51 -10.76 42.45
CA VAL A 5 -48.44 -11.79 42.59
C VAL A 5 -48.33 -12.65 41.31
N LYS A 6 -47.11 -13.16 41.05
CA LYS A 6 -46.64 -14.37 40.28
C LYS A 6 -47.54 -15.07 39.23
N LEU A 7 -46.88 -15.61 38.19
CA LEU A 7 -46.63 -17.05 37.87
C LEU A 7 -46.24 -17.18 36.37
N ARG A 8 -45.27 -17.98 35.88
CA ARG A 8 -44.45 -19.11 36.41
C ARG A 8 -42.99 -19.04 35.91
N LEU A 9 -42.05 -19.48 36.74
CA LEU A 9 -40.74 -20.00 36.34
C LEU A 9 -40.36 -21.13 37.32
N THR A 10 -40.17 -22.34 36.80
CA THR A 10 -39.71 -23.59 37.45
C THR A 10 -39.48 -24.61 36.33
N ALA A 11 -38.46 -25.47 36.27
CA ALA A 11 -37.24 -25.70 37.06
C ALA A 11 -36.22 -26.38 36.09
N SER A 12 -34.92 -26.58 36.34
CA SER A 12 -34.34 -27.26 37.51
C SER A 12 -32.83 -27.05 37.61
N SER A 13 -32.32 -26.93 38.84
CA SER A 13 -30.90 -27.08 39.20
C SER A 13 -30.72 -28.25 40.15
N GLN A 14 -29.52 -28.87 40.19
CA GLN A 14 -28.85 -29.63 41.27
C GLN A 14 -27.56 -30.22 40.64
N ARG A 15 -26.40 -30.43 41.26
CA ARG A 15 -25.81 -30.28 42.64
C ARG A 15 -24.31 -29.86 42.44
N ILE A 16 -23.44 -29.59 43.41
CA ILE A 16 -23.41 -29.70 44.89
C ILE A 16 -22.57 -28.51 45.45
N ALA A 17 -22.38 -28.38 46.77
CA ALA A 17 -21.49 -27.38 47.38
C ALA A 17 -20.85 -27.88 48.70
N GLY A 18 -19.79 -27.20 49.18
CA GLY A 18 -19.17 -27.37 50.51
C GLY A 18 -17.62 -27.42 50.46
N PHE A 19 -16.85 -26.91 51.45
CA PHE A 19 -17.22 -26.49 52.81
C PHE A 19 -16.12 -25.58 53.48
N LEU A 20 -16.54 -24.64 54.37
CA LEU A 20 -15.80 -23.88 55.42
C LEU A 20 -14.67 -22.87 55.01
N GLU A 21 -14.62 -21.61 55.46
CA GLU A 21 -14.70 -20.95 56.81
C GLU A 21 -13.43 -21.10 57.67
N THR A 22 -12.93 -20.16 58.50
CA THR A 22 -13.16 -18.71 58.86
C THR A 22 -11.79 -18.19 59.44
N THR A 23 -11.45 -16.91 59.67
CA THR A 23 -11.93 -15.90 60.65
C THR A 23 -11.05 -14.62 60.55
N GLY A 24 -11.52 -13.44 60.99
CA GLY A 24 -10.64 -12.40 61.60
C GLY A 24 -10.49 -11.03 60.92
N ARG A 25 -11.04 -9.97 61.55
CA ARG A 25 -10.76 -8.52 61.38
C ARG A 25 -10.11 -8.00 62.70
N PRO A 26 -9.66 -6.73 62.85
CA PRO A 26 -9.28 -5.67 61.88
C PRO A 26 -7.89 -5.05 62.17
N GLY A 27 -7.40 -4.11 61.34
CA GLY A 27 -6.23 -3.28 61.67
C GLY A 27 -5.96 -2.15 60.66
N CYS A 28 -5.62 -0.95 61.13
CA CYS A 28 -5.43 0.26 60.32
C CYS A 28 -3.94 0.62 60.19
N ALA A 29 -3.47 0.98 58.97
CA ALA A 29 -2.30 1.85 58.78
C ALA A 29 -2.22 2.40 57.35
N THR A 30 -2.26 3.72 57.21
CA THR A 30 -1.81 4.49 56.04
C THR A 30 -0.28 4.49 55.95
N TRP A 31 0.30 4.36 54.75
CA TRP A 31 1.62 4.94 54.43
C TRP A 31 1.73 5.37 52.97
N LEU A 32 2.10 6.64 52.76
CA LEU A 32 2.67 7.15 51.51
C LEU A 32 4.18 6.83 51.50
N ALA A 33 4.75 6.49 50.34
CA ALA A 33 6.16 6.76 50.06
C ALA A 33 6.45 6.82 48.55
N THR A 34 6.81 8.02 48.09
CA THR A 34 7.63 8.26 46.91
C THR A 34 9.02 7.60 47.04
N THR A 35 9.63 7.19 45.93
CA THR A 35 11.11 7.19 45.84
C THR A 35 11.62 7.48 44.43
N THR A 36 12.70 8.25 44.38
CA THR A 36 13.37 8.79 43.18
C THR A 36 14.58 7.96 42.75
N ALA A 37 15.08 8.23 41.54
CA ALA A 37 16.27 7.61 40.94
C ALA A 37 17.58 7.78 41.75
N PRO A 38 18.58 6.91 41.55
CA PRO A 38 19.94 7.12 42.00
C PRO A 38 20.81 7.81 40.92
N ARG A 39 21.41 8.95 41.27
CA ARG A 39 22.69 9.39 40.67
C ARG A 39 23.83 8.88 41.54
N PHE A 40 24.92 8.44 40.93
CA PHE A 40 26.21 8.34 41.62
C PHE A 40 27.22 9.29 40.99
N SER A 41 27.91 10.05 41.85
CA SER A 41 29.04 10.89 41.48
C SER A 41 30.08 10.84 42.58
N GLN A 42 31.35 10.64 42.24
CA GLN A 42 32.46 11.01 43.11
C GLN A 42 33.53 11.80 42.36
N HIS A 43 34.02 12.82 43.06
CA HIS A 43 35.08 13.77 42.77
C HIS A 43 36.48 13.16 43.06
N VAL A 44 37.66 13.71 42.72
CA VAL A 44 38.20 14.85 41.91
C VAL A 44 39.74 14.73 41.96
N ARG A 45 40.52 15.22 40.95
CA ARG A 45 41.68 16.15 41.11
C ARG A 45 42.52 16.38 39.81
N HIS A 46 42.76 17.67 39.52
CA HIS A 46 43.88 18.37 38.81
C HIS A 46 44.68 17.67 37.68
N GLY A 47 45.12 18.30 36.57
CA GLY A 47 45.14 19.70 36.06
C GLY A 47 45.97 19.73 34.74
N PHE A 48 46.49 20.83 34.15
CA PHE A 48 46.35 22.29 34.31
C PHE A 48 47.06 23.00 33.10
N PHE A 49 46.57 24.17 32.63
CA PHE A 49 47.16 25.08 31.59
C PHE A 49 47.20 24.54 30.11
N SER A 50 46.64 25.21 29.08
CA SER A 50 46.96 26.52 28.42
C SER A 50 47.98 26.35 27.27
N SER A 51 47.91 27.01 26.08
CA SER A 51 47.18 28.21 25.64
C SER A 51 46.99 28.26 24.10
N ARG A 52 46.04 29.10 23.62
CA ARG A 52 46.14 30.17 22.57
C ARG A 52 47.46 30.28 21.74
N GLN A 53 47.57 30.80 20.50
CA GLN A 53 46.77 31.68 19.59
C GLN A 53 47.51 31.65 18.19
N GLU A 54 47.03 32.07 17.00
CA GLU A 54 45.70 32.50 16.47
C GLU A 54 45.67 32.46 14.90
N LYS A 55 44.54 32.91 14.31
CA LYS A 55 44.24 33.32 12.91
C LYS A 55 45.38 33.68 11.94
N ALA A 56 45.23 33.23 10.67
CA ALA A 56 44.99 34.09 9.47
C ALA A 56 44.81 33.19 8.22
N LYS A 57 43.65 33.18 7.55
CA LYS A 57 43.29 34.02 6.37
C LYS A 57 44.31 34.08 5.22
N THR A 58 43.83 33.63 4.05
CA THR A 58 44.15 33.97 2.64
C THR A 58 44.87 32.87 1.85
N ASN A 59 44.69 32.69 0.52
CA ASN A 59 43.65 32.97 -0.48
C ASN A 59 44.28 32.48 -1.83
N LYS A 60 43.46 32.25 -2.88
CA LYS A 60 43.87 32.11 -4.30
C LYS A 60 44.55 30.81 -4.79
N SER A 61 43.72 30.04 -5.50
CA SER A 61 43.86 29.71 -6.93
C SER A 61 45.05 28.86 -7.44
N LYS A 62 44.75 27.71 -8.07
CA LYS A 62 44.55 27.59 -9.54
C LYS A 62 44.36 26.11 -9.95
N SER A 63 43.47 25.89 -10.91
CA SER A 63 43.43 24.74 -11.83
C SER A 63 44.75 24.63 -12.65
N PRO A 64 45.13 23.48 -13.26
CA PRO A 64 44.21 22.56 -13.93
C PRO A 64 44.50 21.03 -13.83
N ALA A 65 43.56 20.25 -14.37
CA ALA A 65 43.77 18.89 -14.88
C ALA A 65 44.41 18.94 -16.29
N PRO A 66 44.54 17.84 -17.07
CA PRO A 66 44.42 16.40 -16.76
C PRO A 66 45.70 15.62 -17.16
N GLY A 67 45.75 14.30 -16.92
CA GLY A 67 46.87 13.47 -17.41
C GLY A 67 46.83 12.01 -17.00
N SER A 68 46.30 11.14 -17.87
CA SER A 68 46.23 9.69 -17.69
C SER A 68 47.46 8.96 -18.27
N VAL A 69 48.24 8.28 -17.42
CA VAL A 69 49.23 7.22 -17.76
C VAL A 69 49.27 6.30 -16.52
N ALA A 70 48.69 5.10 -16.51
CA ALA A 70 49.14 3.83 -17.09
C ALA A 70 50.45 3.25 -16.47
N VAL A 71 50.53 1.90 -16.39
CA VAL A 71 51.71 1.10 -15.97
C VAL A 71 51.90 1.06 -14.41
N MET A 72 52.21 -0.03 -13.70
CA MET A 72 52.73 -1.38 -14.03
C MET A 72 52.13 -2.49 -13.13
N ILE A 73 52.06 -3.74 -13.62
CA ILE A 73 51.91 -4.97 -12.81
C ILE A 73 53.30 -5.49 -12.41
N MET A 74 53.36 -6.36 -11.38
CA MET A 74 54.47 -7.20 -10.85
C MET A 74 54.98 -6.73 -9.46
N SER A 75 55.29 -7.58 -8.46
CA SER A 75 55.08 -9.02 -8.23
C SER A 75 55.66 -9.41 -6.84
N GLY A 76 55.26 -10.54 -6.23
CA GLY A 76 55.90 -11.12 -5.02
C GLY A 76 55.10 -10.88 -3.73
N TRP A 77 54.48 -11.85 -3.04
CA TRP A 77 54.85 -13.24 -2.69
C TRP A 77 55.87 -13.36 -1.53
N LEU A 78 55.42 -12.99 -0.33
CA LEU A 78 55.84 -13.42 1.01
C LEU A 78 54.62 -13.15 1.91
N VAL A 79 54.13 -13.99 2.82
CA VAL A 79 54.80 -14.98 3.69
C VAL A 79 53.95 -16.25 3.80
N TYR A 80 54.55 -17.42 3.58
CA TYR A 80 54.03 -18.72 4.00
C TYR A 80 54.98 -19.33 5.03
N THR A 81 54.73 -19.07 6.31
CA THR A 81 55.27 -19.85 7.44
C THR A 81 54.49 -19.52 8.70
N LEU A 82 53.72 -20.49 9.20
CA LEU A 82 53.72 -20.97 10.60
C LEU A 82 52.51 -21.88 10.82
N ARG A 83 52.70 -23.15 10.49
CA ARG A 83 51.93 -24.27 11.03
C ARG A 83 52.77 -24.92 12.14
N PRO A 84 52.16 -25.62 13.09
CA PRO A 84 52.65 -26.96 13.39
C PRO A 84 51.57 -28.02 13.18
N ALA A 85 52.03 -29.22 12.82
CA ALA A 85 51.30 -30.46 12.91
C ALA A 85 51.77 -31.19 14.20
N ASP A 86 51.37 -32.41 14.58
CA ASP A 86 50.63 -33.51 13.98
C ASP A 86 49.86 -34.24 15.10
N GLU A 87 48.82 -35.01 14.77
CA GLU A 87 48.77 -36.42 15.22
C GLU A 87 47.81 -37.23 14.33
N SER A 88 48.14 -38.50 14.10
CA SER A 88 47.47 -39.35 13.12
C SER A 88 47.26 -40.76 13.67
N GLN A 89 46.10 -41.36 13.43
CA GLN A 89 45.95 -42.81 13.48
C GLN A 89 44.78 -43.33 12.62
N HIS A 90 45.07 -44.47 12.01
CA HIS A 90 44.31 -45.28 11.08
C HIS A 90 42.80 -45.47 11.36
N LEU A 91 42.03 -45.64 10.28
CA LEU A 91 41.46 -46.95 9.95
C LEU A 91 41.08 -47.04 8.46
N ASP A 92 41.32 -48.22 7.88
CA ASP A 92 41.16 -48.52 6.45
C ASP A 92 40.10 -49.62 6.30
N SER A 93 39.18 -49.51 5.34
CA SER A 93 38.41 -50.66 4.86
C SER A 93 37.79 -50.38 3.48
N SER A 94 37.98 -51.34 2.58
CA SER A 94 37.68 -51.23 1.15
C SER A 94 36.32 -51.82 0.77
N ALA A 95 35.66 -51.22 -0.23
CA ALA A 95 34.71 -51.93 -1.08
C ALA A 95 34.82 -51.42 -2.54
N ARG A 96 35.37 -52.25 -3.43
CA ARG A 96 35.37 -52.02 -4.89
C ARG A 96 34.10 -52.64 -5.48
N ILE A 97 33.44 -51.94 -6.41
CA ILE A 97 32.53 -52.58 -7.38
C ILE A 97 33.00 -52.25 -8.80
N SER A 98 33.02 -53.26 -9.66
CA SER A 98 33.63 -53.25 -10.98
C SER A 98 32.72 -52.70 -12.08
N ARG A 99 33.31 -52.05 -13.08
CA ARG A 99 32.67 -51.81 -14.37
C ARG A 99 32.43 -53.14 -15.10
N GLY A 100 31.25 -53.32 -15.67
CA GLY A 100 30.92 -54.38 -16.62
C GLY A 100 30.09 -53.83 -17.76
N ASN A 101 30.59 -53.89 -18.99
CA ASN A 101 29.80 -53.59 -20.19
C ASN A 101 28.85 -54.76 -20.48
N ALA A 102 27.57 -54.46 -20.73
CA ALA A 102 26.65 -55.38 -21.39
C ALA A 102 25.74 -54.60 -22.34
N GLN A 103 25.97 -54.75 -23.65
CA GLN A 103 24.97 -54.39 -24.65
C GLN A 103 23.83 -55.42 -24.60
N THR A 104 22.58 -54.98 -24.64
CA THR A 104 21.45 -55.85 -25.00
C THR A 104 20.37 -55.02 -25.68
N THR A 105 20.06 -55.37 -26.92
CA THR A 105 18.96 -54.82 -27.73
C THR A 105 17.70 -55.65 -27.55
N ALA A 106 16.60 -55.00 -27.17
CA ALA A 106 15.23 -55.53 -27.21
C ALA A 106 14.26 -54.35 -27.38
N THR A 107 13.82 -54.07 -28.62
CA THR A 107 12.44 -54.26 -29.13
C THR A 107 11.35 -53.42 -28.48
N GLN A 108 10.72 -52.59 -29.31
CA GLN A 108 9.42 -51.96 -29.05
C GLN A 108 8.31 -53.02 -29.02
N GLU A 109 7.39 -52.93 -28.05
CA GLU A 109 5.92 -52.93 -28.22
C GLU A 109 5.26 -52.95 -26.83
N GLY A 110 4.07 -52.32 -26.70
CA GLY A 110 3.33 -52.27 -25.42
C GLY A 110 2.87 -50.88 -25.00
N LYS A 111 1.96 -50.26 -25.78
CA LYS A 111 1.06 -49.23 -25.24
C LYS A 111 -0.08 -49.93 -24.51
N GLU A 112 -0.22 -49.74 -23.22
CA GLU A 112 -1.50 -49.90 -22.52
C GLU A 112 -1.59 -48.97 -21.31
N ASN A 113 -2.80 -48.47 -21.07
CA ASN A 113 -3.10 -47.25 -20.31
C ASN A 113 -2.58 -47.26 -18.86
N ALA A 114 -1.77 -46.24 -18.53
CA ALA A 114 -1.66 -45.70 -17.17
C ALA A 114 -2.46 -44.39 -17.08
N GLY A 115 -2.95 -44.07 -15.89
CA GLY A 115 -4.05 -43.11 -15.67
C GLY A 115 -3.77 -41.65 -16.04
N ASP A 116 -4.87 -40.89 -16.04
CA ASP A 116 -4.95 -39.45 -16.28
C ASP A 116 -3.90 -38.70 -15.43
N GLY A 117 -2.98 -38.02 -16.10
CA GLY A 117 -1.86 -37.32 -15.47
C GLY A 117 -2.29 -35.94 -15.03
N ASP A 118 -2.42 -35.75 -13.72
CA ASP A 118 -2.89 -34.53 -13.06
C ASP A 118 -2.19 -33.24 -13.57
N GLN A 119 -2.86 -32.49 -14.44
CA GLN A 119 -2.37 -31.24 -15.06
C GLN A 119 -2.49 -30.04 -14.11
N SER A 120 -1.89 -30.15 -12.92
CA SER A 120 -1.92 -29.08 -11.91
C SER A 120 -1.01 -27.90 -12.29
N ALA A 121 -1.42 -26.66 -11.97
CA ALA A 121 -0.57 -25.47 -12.10
C ALA A 121 0.84 -25.66 -11.50
N TRP A 122 0.92 -26.28 -10.32
CA TRP A 122 2.19 -26.66 -9.70
C TRP A 122 3.04 -27.61 -10.57
N SER A 123 2.45 -28.63 -11.21
CA SER A 123 3.20 -29.55 -12.07
C SER A 123 3.76 -28.86 -13.32
N ASN A 124 3.03 -27.89 -13.88
CA ASN A 124 3.51 -27.07 -15.00
C ASN A 124 4.70 -26.21 -14.56
N PHE A 125 4.58 -25.53 -13.41
CA PHE A 125 5.66 -24.74 -12.81
C PHE A 125 6.90 -25.59 -12.48
N ALA A 126 6.71 -26.72 -11.80
CA ALA A 126 7.79 -27.62 -11.40
C ALA A 126 8.47 -28.27 -12.62
N GLY A 127 7.71 -28.67 -13.64
CA GLY A 127 8.24 -29.20 -14.90
C GLY A 127 9.13 -28.19 -15.65
N SER A 128 8.71 -26.92 -15.73
CA SER A 128 9.56 -25.83 -16.23
C SER A 128 10.86 -25.70 -15.41
N PHE A 129 10.78 -25.83 -14.08
CA PHE A 129 11.94 -25.80 -13.19
C PHE A 129 12.83 -27.05 -13.28
N GLU A 130 12.31 -28.23 -13.62
CA GLU A 130 13.11 -29.44 -13.83
C GLU A 130 13.90 -29.41 -15.14
N GLY A 131 13.34 -28.81 -16.20
CA GLY A 131 14.03 -28.57 -17.48
C GLY A 131 15.37 -27.83 -17.31
N ILE A 132 15.44 -26.91 -16.34
CA ILE A 132 16.68 -26.20 -15.92
C ILE A 132 17.82 -27.19 -15.67
N SER A 133 17.58 -28.24 -14.89
CA SER A 133 18.64 -29.13 -14.41
C SER A 133 19.32 -29.90 -15.53
N THR A 134 18.55 -30.29 -16.55
CA THR A 134 19.06 -30.96 -17.75
C THR A 134 19.93 -30.03 -18.58
N VAL A 135 19.50 -28.78 -18.78
CA VAL A 135 20.29 -27.76 -19.51
C VAL A 135 21.55 -27.39 -18.75
N VAL A 136 21.46 -27.16 -17.43
CA VAL A 136 22.61 -26.82 -16.57
C VAL A 136 23.65 -27.95 -16.51
N GLN A 137 23.23 -29.22 -16.52
CA GLN A 137 24.16 -30.35 -16.59
C GLN A 137 24.84 -30.46 -17.97
N VAL A 138 24.13 -30.20 -19.07
CA VAL A 138 24.64 -30.35 -20.45
C VAL A 138 25.49 -29.15 -20.90
N GLU A 139 25.16 -27.93 -20.48
CA GLU A 139 25.90 -26.70 -20.82
C GLU A 139 26.97 -26.33 -19.80
N GLY A 140 26.80 -26.68 -18.52
CA GLY A 140 27.82 -26.48 -17.49
C GLY A 140 29.13 -27.24 -17.78
N ALA A 141 29.06 -28.29 -18.59
CA ALA A 141 30.22 -29.03 -19.11
C ALA A 141 30.84 -28.42 -20.40
N LYS A 142 30.21 -27.40 -21.01
CA LYS A 142 30.61 -26.77 -22.28
C LYS A 142 30.97 -25.28 -22.15
N LEU A 143 30.55 -24.60 -21.10
CA LEU A 143 30.77 -23.16 -20.88
C LEU A 143 32.18 -22.78 -20.35
N SER A 144 33.18 -23.64 -20.59
CA SER A 144 34.59 -23.29 -20.42
C SER A 144 35.21 -22.93 -21.78
N ASP A 145 35.09 -21.67 -22.20
CA ASP A 145 36.19 -21.01 -22.95
C ASP A 145 36.01 -19.47 -23.09
N LYS A 146 36.82 -18.75 -22.30
CA LYS A 146 37.57 -17.51 -22.61
C LYS A 146 36.91 -16.23 -23.16
N VAL A 147 35.64 -16.22 -23.57
CA VAL A 147 34.94 -15.00 -24.04
C VAL A 147 33.90 -14.51 -23.03
N VAL A 148 33.31 -15.43 -22.26
CA VAL A 148 32.24 -15.15 -21.28
C VAL A 148 32.76 -14.40 -20.04
N ASP A 149 34.02 -14.62 -19.65
CA ASP A 149 34.64 -14.03 -18.45
C ASP A 149 34.95 -12.52 -18.54
N LEU A 150 34.88 -11.90 -19.73
CA LEU A 150 35.33 -10.52 -19.93
C LEU A 150 34.19 -9.47 -19.87
N ILE A 151 32.93 -9.90 -19.90
CA ILE A 151 31.75 -9.03 -20.10
C ILE A 151 30.74 -9.16 -18.94
N LEU A 152 30.73 -10.29 -18.23
CA LEU A 152 29.77 -10.56 -17.16
C LEU A 152 30.21 -10.03 -15.78
N PRO A 153 29.30 -9.41 -14.99
CA PRO A 153 29.56 -9.09 -13.60
C PRO A 153 29.89 -10.33 -12.78
N GLU A 154 30.83 -10.24 -11.82
CA GLU A 154 31.29 -11.42 -11.05
C GLU A 154 30.16 -12.18 -10.36
N TRP A 155 29.13 -11.47 -9.89
CA TRP A 155 28.01 -12.08 -9.19
C TRP A 155 27.17 -13.03 -10.07
N SER A 156 27.23 -12.87 -11.40
CA SER A 156 26.51 -13.75 -12.33
C SER A 156 26.96 -15.22 -12.24
N ARG A 157 28.23 -15.46 -11.86
CA ARG A 157 28.79 -16.79 -11.63
C ARG A 157 28.09 -17.56 -10.51
N TYR A 158 27.43 -16.88 -9.58
CA TYR A 158 26.71 -17.51 -8.46
C TYR A 158 25.24 -17.85 -8.78
N ILE A 159 24.65 -17.28 -9.84
CA ILE A 159 23.22 -17.49 -10.15
C ILE A 159 22.87 -18.98 -10.37
N PRO A 160 23.66 -19.79 -11.11
CA PRO A 160 23.37 -21.21 -11.25
C PRO A 160 23.44 -21.98 -9.92
N GLY A 161 24.09 -21.44 -8.89
CA GLY A 161 24.04 -21.95 -7.52
C GLY A 161 22.71 -21.62 -6.84
N TYR A 162 22.28 -20.35 -6.91
CA TYR A 162 21.00 -19.90 -6.34
C TYR A 162 19.79 -20.60 -6.98
N VAL A 163 19.77 -20.71 -8.31
CA VAL A 163 18.67 -21.38 -9.04
C VAL A 163 18.58 -22.86 -8.67
N ARG A 164 19.70 -23.59 -8.61
CA ARG A 164 19.70 -24.99 -8.17
C ARG A 164 19.25 -25.16 -6.71
N LYS A 165 19.54 -24.18 -5.85
CA LYS A 165 19.02 -24.17 -4.48
C LYS A 165 17.51 -23.97 -4.50
N LEU A 166 16.99 -22.93 -5.15
CA LEU A 166 15.55 -22.71 -5.32
C LEU A 166 14.82 -23.93 -5.88
N GLN A 167 15.34 -24.53 -6.97
CA GLN A 167 14.77 -25.74 -7.55
C GLN A 167 14.64 -26.88 -6.52
N ARG A 168 15.67 -27.10 -5.70
CA ARG A 168 15.65 -28.14 -4.66
C ARG A 168 14.72 -27.79 -3.50
N GLU A 169 14.64 -26.52 -3.11
CA GLU A 169 13.71 -26.07 -2.06
C GLU A 169 12.24 -26.09 -2.55
N LEU A 170 12.01 -25.98 -3.87
CA LEU A 170 10.69 -25.91 -4.52
C LEU A 170 10.29 -27.20 -5.25
N ASN A 171 10.89 -28.35 -4.95
CA ASN A 171 10.58 -29.62 -5.65
C ASN A 171 9.47 -30.46 -5.00
N MET A 172 8.84 -30.01 -3.91
CA MET A 172 7.87 -30.77 -3.10
C MET A 172 8.38 -32.14 -2.61
N ALA A 173 9.69 -32.38 -2.57
CA ALA A 173 10.22 -33.55 -1.89
C ALA A 173 9.92 -33.42 -0.38
N PRO A 174 9.65 -34.52 0.35
CA PRO A 174 9.42 -34.48 1.79
C PRO A 174 10.56 -33.76 2.53
N GLY A 175 10.23 -32.71 3.28
CA GLY A 175 11.20 -31.84 3.98
C GLY A 175 11.94 -30.82 3.09
N SER A 176 11.45 -30.57 1.87
CA SER A 176 11.78 -29.35 1.10
C SER A 176 11.00 -28.14 1.63
N LEU A 177 11.47 -26.93 1.36
CA LEU A 177 10.78 -25.71 1.79
C LEU A 177 9.33 -25.61 1.29
N ALA A 178 9.05 -26.02 0.04
CA ALA A 178 7.69 -25.98 -0.50
C ALA A 178 6.78 -27.03 0.15
N ASP A 179 7.32 -28.19 0.55
CA ASP A 179 6.59 -29.14 1.38
C ASP A 179 6.32 -28.55 2.78
N GLU A 180 7.33 -28.00 3.46
CA GLU A 180 7.17 -27.32 4.76
C GLU A 180 6.09 -26.23 4.72
N ILE A 181 6.17 -25.31 3.74
CA ILE A 181 5.16 -24.26 3.52
C ILE A 181 3.77 -24.86 3.30
N TRP A 182 3.66 -25.93 2.50
CA TRP A 182 2.36 -26.53 2.19
C TRP A 182 1.75 -27.26 3.38
N GLN A 183 2.55 -27.92 4.22
CA GLN A 183 2.07 -28.50 5.48
C GLN A 183 1.57 -27.40 6.43
N GLU A 184 2.33 -26.31 6.59
CA GLU A 184 1.95 -25.19 7.46
C GLU A 184 0.73 -24.41 6.93
N ALA A 185 0.55 -24.34 5.61
CA ALA A 185 -0.66 -23.80 5.00
C ALA A 185 -1.94 -24.55 5.44
N HIS A 186 -1.81 -25.79 5.91
CA HIS A 186 -2.88 -26.65 6.43
C HIS A 186 -2.87 -26.78 7.96
N ASP A 187 -1.97 -26.09 8.67
CA ASP A 187 -1.89 -26.13 10.13
C ASP A 187 -2.82 -25.07 10.78
N PRO A 188 -3.87 -25.47 11.52
CA PRO A 188 -4.77 -24.52 12.17
C PRO A 188 -4.17 -23.78 13.37
N GLU A 189 -3.04 -24.23 13.93
CA GLU A 189 -2.33 -23.49 15.00
C GLU A 189 -1.59 -22.28 14.43
N ILE A 190 -1.10 -22.38 13.20
CA ILE A 190 -0.43 -21.28 12.47
C ILE A 190 -1.46 -20.42 11.71
N HIS A 191 -2.48 -21.04 11.10
CA HIS A 191 -3.50 -20.38 10.28
C HIS A 191 -4.90 -20.71 10.77
N PRO A 192 -5.36 -20.18 11.92
CA PRO A 192 -6.67 -20.50 12.47
C PRO A 192 -7.82 -20.16 11.52
N GLU A 193 -7.63 -19.25 10.56
CA GLU A 193 -8.66 -18.87 9.61
C GLU A 193 -9.10 -20.01 8.67
N ILE A 194 -8.27 -21.04 8.45
CA ILE A 194 -8.59 -22.16 7.52
C ILE A 194 -9.76 -23.01 8.00
N GLN A 195 -10.03 -23.00 9.31
CA GLN A 195 -11.17 -23.70 9.93
C GLN A 195 -12.52 -23.01 9.68
N TYR A 196 -12.53 -21.72 9.37
CA TYR A 196 -13.76 -20.94 9.23
C TYR A 196 -14.18 -20.81 7.76
N SER A 197 -15.48 -20.96 7.51
CA SER A 197 -16.06 -20.62 6.20
C SER A 197 -16.32 -19.13 6.10
N ALA A 198 -15.96 -18.55 4.96
CA ALA A 198 -16.34 -17.21 4.55
C ALA A 198 -17.59 -17.23 3.66
N CYS A 199 -18.44 -16.21 3.84
CA CYS A 199 -19.56 -15.90 2.96
C CYS A 199 -19.40 -14.45 2.46
N VAL A 200 -19.82 -14.18 1.24
CA VAL A 200 -19.80 -12.83 0.67
C VAL A 200 -20.85 -11.97 1.36
N ARG A 201 -20.41 -10.86 1.93
CA ARG A 201 -21.30 -9.84 2.50
C ARG A 201 -21.76 -8.91 1.38
N VAL A 202 -23.02 -9.04 0.97
CA VAL A 202 -23.69 -8.10 0.06
C VAL A 202 -24.39 -7.02 0.89
N SER A 203 -23.84 -5.82 0.95
CA SER A 203 -24.46 -4.62 1.55
C SER A 203 -23.60 -3.37 1.35
N GLU A 204 -24.26 -2.25 1.05
CA GLU A 204 -23.66 -0.92 0.90
C GLU A 204 -22.96 -0.43 2.18
N HIS A 205 -23.48 -0.82 3.36
CA HIS A 205 -22.99 -0.37 4.66
C HIS A 205 -21.60 -0.93 5.00
N LEU A 206 -20.85 -0.21 5.85
CA LEU A 206 -19.59 -0.67 6.44
C LEU A 206 -19.77 -2.01 7.19
N CYS A 207 -18.70 -2.82 7.26
CA CYS A 207 -18.69 -4.04 8.07
C CYS A 207 -18.74 -3.72 9.59
N ASP A 208 -19.17 -4.68 10.41
CA ASP A 208 -19.38 -4.42 11.84
C ASP A 208 -18.08 -4.24 12.63
N ASP A 209 -16.97 -4.80 12.13
CA ASP A 209 -15.62 -4.54 12.63
C ASP A 209 -15.24 -3.06 12.44
N GLU A 210 -15.49 -2.48 11.26
CA GLU A 210 -15.21 -1.05 10.99
C GLU A 210 -16.10 -0.12 11.82
N LYS A 211 -17.40 -0.45 11.99
CA LYS A 211 -18.30 0.27 12.91
C LYS A 211 -17.80 0.23 14.36
N THR A 212 -17.25 -0.90 14.78
CA THR A 212 -16.67 -1.09 16.11
C THR A 212 -15.38 -0.29 16.27
N PHE A 213 -14.51 -0.29 15.25
CA PHE A 213 -13.33 0.57 15.17
C PHE A 213 -13.71 2.04 15.31
N LEU A 214 -14.65 2.54 14.49
CA LEU A 214 -15.12 3.94 14.54
C LEU A 214 -15.61 4.34 15.94
N THR A 215 -16.35 3.46 16.61
CA THR A 215 -16.87 3.69 17.97
C THR A 215 -15.74 3.78 19.02
N ARG A 216 -14.63 3.06 18.82
CA ARG A 216 -13.43 3.10 19.67
C ARG A 216 -12.57 4.32 19.32
N ARG A 217 -12.22 4.50 18.04
CA ARG A 217 -11.40 5.61 17.53
C ARG A 217 -11.97 6.97 17.93
N ARG A 218 -13.30 7.19 17.81
CA ARG A 218 -13.97 8.45 18.21
C ARG A 218 -13.69 8.89 19.66
N LYS A 219 -13.46 7.95 20.58
CA LYS A 219 -13.13 8.28 21.99
C LYS A 219 -11.68 8.71 22.14
N ILE A 220 -10.78 8.09 21.40
CA ILE A 220 -9.35 8.42 21.39
C ILE A 220 -9.11 9.74 20.65
N THR A 221 -9.76 9.93 19.48
CA THR A 221 -9.67 11.16 18.71
C THR A 221 -10.30 12.36 19.43
N ALA A 222 -11.26 12.18 20.35
CA ALA A 222 -11.73 13.26 21.22
C ALA A 222 -10.63 13.84 22.13
N VAL A 223 -9.84 12.96 22.76
CA VAL A 223 -8.71 13.36 23.62
C VAL A 223 -7.58 13.95 22.77
N ALA A 224 -7.26 13.31 21.64
CA ALA A 224 -6.27 13.81 20.69
C ALA A 224 -6.64 15.19 20.15
N LEU A 225 -7.89 15.42 19.77
CA LEU A 225 -8.39 16.70 19.26
C LEU A 225 -8.35 17.80 20.34
N ALA A 226 -8.65 17.46 21.60
CA ALA A 226 -8.53 18.40 22.71
C ALA A 226 -7.07 18.88 22.87
N LYS A 227 -6.12 17.94 22.91
CA LYS A 227 -4.68 18.22 22.95
C LYS A 227 -4.21 19.00 21.72
N TYR A 228 -4.63 18.58 20.52
CA TYR A 228 -4.29 19.21 19.24
C TYR A 228 -4.76 20.66 19.19
N LEU A 229 -6.03 20.92 19.52
CA LEU A 229 -6.61 22.27 19.47
C LEU A 229 -6.39 23.10 20.75
N GLY A 230 -5.71 22.59 21.77
CA GLY A 230 -5.50 23.30 23.04
C GLY A 230 -6.81 23.60 23.79
N LEU A 231 -7.73 22.63 23.83
CA LEU A 231 -9.02 22.69 24.52
C LEU A 231 -8.96 21.86 25.82
N ASP A 232 -9.84 22.14 26.79
CA ASP A 232 -10.04 21.19 27.91
C ASP A 232 -10.74 19.94 27.39
N GLU A 233 -10.20 18.77 27.70
CA GLU A 233 -10.75 17.46 27.31
C GLU A 233 -12.22 17.29 27.72
N ARG A 234 -12.65 17.92 28.83
CA ARG A 234 -14.02 17.87 29.33
C ARG A 234 -15.03 18.64 28.46
N ASP A 235 -14.56 19.57 27.64
CA ASP A 235 -15.39 20.38 26.74
C ASP A 235 -15.55 19.77 25.34
N VAL A 236 -14.81 18.71 25.01
CA VAL A 236 -14.87 18.01 23.72
C VAL A 236 -15.83 16.82 23.83
N HIS A 237 -17.01 16.94 23.23
CA HIS A 237 -17.94 15.81 23.13
C HIS A 237 -17.51 14.88 21.99
N PRO A 238 -17.60 13.54 22.13
CA PRO A 238 -17.21 12.62 21.05
C PRO A 238 -17.93 12.88 19.71
N ASP A 239 -19.20 13.29 19.74
CA ASP A 239 -19.96 13.62 18.51
C ASP A 239 -19.58 14.98 17.88
N ASP A 240 -18.82 15.83 18.59
CA ASP A 240 -18.26 17.07 18.02
C ASP A 240 -16.97 16.79 17.23
N VAL A 241 -16.37 15.62 17.38
CA VAL A 241 -15.09 15.26 16.74
C VAL A 241 -15.32 15.02 15.24
N PRO A 242 -14.61 15.74 14.34
CA PRO A 242 -14.71 15.50 12.92
C PRO A 242 -14.06 14.17 12.51
N VAL A 243 -14.61 13.50 11.50
CA VAL A 243 -13.91 12.38 10.87
C VAL A 243 -12.87 12.96 9.90
N ILE A 244 -11.60 12.81 10.25
CA ILE A 244 -10.45 13.24 9.44
C ILE A 244 -9.86 12.03 8.73
N ALA A 245 -9.58 12.15 7.44
CA ALA A 245 -8.84 11.17 6.66
C ALA A 245 -7.57 11.78 6.06
N VAL A 246 -6.52 10.97 5.92
CA VAL A 246 -5.31 11.30 5.18
C VAL A 246 -5.28 10.45 3.90
N SER A 247 -5.02 11.06 2.76
CA SER A 247 -4.91 10.39 1.45
C SER A 247 -3.50 10.57 0.91
N GLY A 248 -2.73 9.49 0.77
CA GLY A 248 -1.39 9.50 0.18
C GLY A 248 -1.42 9.07 -1.29
N SER A 249 -0.82 9.87 -2.17
CA SER A 249 -0.77 9.57 -3.61
C SER A 249 0.16 8.39 -3.93
N GLY A 250 0.08 7.91 -5.18
CA GLY A 250 1.08 7.02 -5.74
C GLY A 250 2.33 7.77 -6.21
N GLY A 251 3.35 7.00 -6.61
CA GLY A 251 4.66 7.54 -7.00
C GLY A 251 5.86 6.70 -6.58
N GLY A 252 5.72 5.38 -6.46
CA GLY A 252 6.83 4.47 -6.15
C GLY A 252 7.54 4.81 -4.83
N LEU A 253 8.89 4.67 -4.80
CA LEU A 253 9.67 4.98 -3.60
C LEU A 253 9.62 6.46 -3.21
N ARG A 254 9.42 7.39 -4.16
CA ARG A 254 9.24 8.82 -3.84
C ARG A 254 8.03 9.01 -2.92
N ALA A 255 6.89 8.43 -3.28
CA ALA A 255 5.66 8.50 -2.47
C ALA A 255 5.83 7.82 -1.11
N LEU A 256 6.51 6.66 -1.06
CA LEU A 256 6.85 5.98 0.20
C LEU A 256 7.67 6.88 1.14
N VAL A 257 8.77 7.45 0.67
CA VAL A 257 9.69 8.25 1.50
C VAL A 257 9.08 9.61 1.87
N ALA A 258 8.51 10.33 0.90
CA ALA A 258 7.87 11.63 1.14
C ALA A 258 6.60 11.49 2.01
N GLY A 259 5.83 10.42 1.82
CA GLY A 259 4.69 10.08 2.67
C GLY A 259 5.13 9.78 4.10
N THR A 260 6.25 9.06 4.30
CA THR A 260 6.81 8.83 5.65
C THR A 260 7.14 10.15 6.35
N GLY A 261 7.79 11.09 5.65
CA GLY A 261 8.10 12.42 6.17
C GLY A 261 6.86 13.27 6.45
N SER A 262 5.83 13.15 5.60
CA SER A 262 4.53 13.83 5.77
C SER A 262 3.77 13.31 6.99
N PHE A 263 3.73 11.98 7.16
CA PHE A 263 3.15 11.33 8.33
C PHE A 263 3.91 11.76 9.59
N LEU A 264 5.25 11.79 9.58
CA LEU A 264 6.06 12.25 10.70
C LEU A 264 5.71 13.70 11.08
N ALA A 265 5.59 14.61 10.11
CA ALA A 265 5.17 15.99 10.37
C ALA A 265 3.79 16.07 11.03
N THR A 266 2.82 15.27 10.55
CA THR A 266 1.47 15.23 11.16
C THR A 266 1.46 14.62 12.56
N ALA A 267 2.36 13.69 12.86
CA ALA A 267 2.51 13.09 14.19
C ALA A 267 3.18 14.06 15.16
N GLU A 268 4.24 14.76 14.74
CA GLU A 268 4.92 15.81 15.52
C GLU A 268 3.98 16.99 15.85
N ASP A 269 3.08 17.35 14.93
CA ASP A 269 2.06 18.38 15.15
C ASP A 269 0.88 17.89 16.03
N GLY A 270 0.74 16.57 16.22
CA GLY A 270 -0.37 15.93 16.93
C GLY A 270 -1.66 15.76 16.10
N LEU A 271 -1.61 16.04 14.79
CA LEU A 271 -2.73 15.85 13.88
C LEU A 271 -2.99 14.36 13.61
N PHE A 272 -1.95 13.53 13.50
CA PHE A 272 -2.08 12.11 13.19
C PHE A 272 -2.93 11.33 14.21
N ASP A 273 -2.82 11.69 15.49
CA ASP A 273 -3.66 11.14 16.57
C ASP A 273 -5.17 11.46 16.39
N CYS A 274 -5.50 12.53 15.64
CA CYS A 274 -6.87 12.91 15.30
C CYS A 274 -7.41 12.22 14.03
N VAL A 275 -6.53 11.66 13.19
CA VAL A 275 -6.90 11.00 11.93
C VAL A 275 -7.66 9.70 12.22
N THR A 276 -8.75 9.45 11.49
CA THR A 276 -9.56 8.23 11.60
C THR A 276 -9.16 7.20 10.55
N TYR A 277 -8.90 7.65 9.32
CA TYR A 277 -8.52 6.79 8.19
C TYR A 277 -7.25 7.28 7.52
N THR A 278 -6.40 6.36 7.07
CA THR A 278 -5.42 6.64 6.00
C THR A 278 -5.87 5.87 4.76
N SER A 279 -5.80 6.49 3.58
CA SER A 279 -5.88 5.79 2.30
C SER A 279 -4.57 5.96 1.53
N GLY A 280 -4.17 4.89 0.86
CA GLY A 280 -2.94 4.86 0.06
C GLY A 280 -3.18 4.17 -1.27
N VAL A 281 -2.50 4.66 -2.30
CA VAL A 281 -2.33 4.01 -3.60
C VAL A 281 -0.84 3.84 -3.90
N SER A 282 -0.46 2.79 -4.62
CA SER A 282 0.91 2.55 -5.07
C SER A 282 1.96 2.68 -3.95
N GLY A 283 2.95 3.55 -4.07
CA GLY A 283 3.96 3.80 -3.03
C GLY A 283 3.41 4.14 -1.64
N SER A 284 2.21 4.76 -1.55
CA SER A 284 1.55 5.00 -0.27
C SER A 284 0.91 3.74 0.34
N CYS A 285 0.56 2.73 -0.47
CA CYS A 285 0.22 1.40 0.06
C CYS A 285 1.44 0.77 0.76
N TRP A 286 2.63 0.86 0.14
CA TRP A 286 3.86 0.35 0.73
C TRP A 286 4.20 1.04 2.06
N LEU A 287 3.92 2.35 2.17
CA LEU A 287 4.05 3.10 3.42
C LEU A 287 3.14 2.55 4.51
N GLN A 288 1.85 2.37 4.21
CA GLN A 288 0.89 1.83 5.18
C GLN A 288 1.29 0.42 5.63
N ALA A 289 1.75 -0.43 4.71
CA ALA A 289 2.22 -1.78 5.04
C ALA A 289 3.43 -1.76 5.98
N LEU A 290 4.41 -0.90 5.70
CA LEU A 290 5.59 -0.74 6.55
C LEU A 290 5.26 -0.12 7.92
N PHE A 291 4.40 0.89 7.98
CA PHE A 291 3.99 1.54 9.24
C PHE A 291 3.24 0.60 10.19
N HIS A 292 2.46 -0.35 9.66
CA HIS A 292 1.74 -1.33 10.48
C HIS A 292 2.55 -2.60 10.81
N SER A 293 3.76 -2.75 10.25
CA SER A 293 4.63 -3.90 10.49
C SER A 293 5.31 -3.89 11.87
N SER A 294 5.82 -5.04 12.30
CA SER A 294 6.66 -5.22 13.49
C SER A 294 8.01 -4.50 13.38
N ILE A 295 8.51 -4.26 12.16
CA ILE A 295 9.79 -3.57 11.93
C ILE A 295 9.76 -2.15 12.51
N THR A 296 8.68 -1.42 12.25
CA THR A 296 8.54 -0.02 12.67
C THR A 296 7.92 0.15 14.04
N GLU A 297 7.17 -0.84 14.53
CA GLU A 297 6.36 -0.75 15.75
C GLU A 297 5.40 0.45 15.77
N ARG A 298 5.03 0.99 14.59
CA ARG A 298 4.25 2.23 14.39
C ARG A 298 5.00 3.51 14.80
N ASP A 299 6.34 3.47 14.86
CA ASP A 299 7.20 4.65 14.95
C ASP A 299 7.74 5.03 13.55
N LEU A 300 7.45 6.26 13.14
CA LEU A 300 7.86 6.80 11.84
C LEU A 300 9.37 7.07 11.77
N ASN A 301 10.06 7.26 12.90
CA ASN A 301 11.52 7.35 12.93
C ASN A 301 12.15 5.99 12.59
N ARG A 302 11.62 4.90 13.15
CA ARG A 302 12.03 3.53 12.79
C ARG A 302 11.73 3.19 11.33
N ALA A 303 10.62 3.70 10.79
CA ALA A 303 10.35 3.60 9.35
C ALA A 303 11.44 4.30 8.52
N ILE A 304 11.83 5.52 8.89
CA ILE A 304 12.91 6.26 8.21
C ILE A 304 14.24 5.51 8.31
N ASP A 305 14.63 5.04 9.50
CA ASP A 305 15.88 4.29 9.70
C ASP A 305 15.92 2.98 8.88
N HIS A 306 14.79 2.27 8.78
CA HIS A 306 14.66 1.09 7.93
C HIS A 306 14.75 1.44 6.44
N LEU A 307 14.11 2.52 5.98
CA LEU A 307 14.23 3.00 4.60
C LEU A 307 15.69 3.36 4.27
N LYS A 308 16.38 4.11 5.14
CA LYS A 308 17.82 4.41 5.02
C LYS A 308 18.68 3.14 4.98
N ALA A 309 18.32 2.14 5.78
CA ALA A 309 19.03 0.86 5.86
C ALA A 309 18.82 -0.05 4.64
N ARG A 310 17.67 0.02 3.97
CA ARG A 310 17.27 -0.93 2.91
C ARG A 310 17.31 -0.34 1.50
N LEU A 311 16.93 0.92 1.28
CA LEU A 311 16.75 1.50 -0.06
C LEU A 311 18.04 1.79 -0.82
N GLY A 312 19.21 1.69 -0.19
CA GLY A 312 20.51 1.90 -0.86
C GLY A 312 20.91 0.82 -1.89
N VAL A 313 20.07 -0.19 -2.11
CA VAL A 313 20.27 -1.25 -3.12
C VAL A 313 18.97 -1.51 -3.86
N HIS A 314 19.02 -1.56 -5.19
CA HIS A 314 17.87 -1.76 -6.06
C HIS A 314 17.07 -3.02 -5.69
N ILE A 315 15.74 -2.95 -5.79
CA ILE A 315 14.83 -4.06 -5.46
C ILE A 315 15.13 -5.33 -6.27
N ALA A 316 15.42 -5.16 -7.57
CA ALA A 316 15.78 -6.24 -8.48
C ALA A 316 17.29 -6.51 -8.58
N TYR A 317 18.13 -6.01 -7.65
CA TYR A 317 19.57 -6.32 -7.67
C TYR A 317 19.79 -7.81 -7.33
N PRO A 318 20.23 -8.66 -8.28
CA PRO A 318 20.04 -10.11 -8.12
C PRO A 318 20.75 -10.73 -6.92
N PRO A 319 21.98 -10.34 -6.52
CA PRO A 319 22.62 -10.90 -5.34
C PRO A 319 21.84 -10.68 -4.04
N ALA A 320 21.24 -9.49 -3.87
CA ALA A 320 20.41 -9.20 -2.70
C ALA A 320 19.07 -9.95 -2.77
N ALA A 321 18.41 -9.94 -3.92
CA ALA A 321 17.14 -10.62 -4.14
C ALA A 321 17.26 -12.15 -3.94
N PHE A 322 18.24 -12.79 -4.59
CA PHE A 322 18.50 -14.21 -4.41
C PHE A 322 18.91 -14.53 -2.97
N SER A 323 19.74 -13.70 -2.30
CA SER A 323 20.11 -13.94 -0.90
C SER A 323 18.88 -14.08 0.01
N SER A 324 17.92 -13.17 -0.08
CA SER A 324 16.69 -13.25 0.72
C SER A 324 15.75 -14.37 0.27
N LEU A 325 15.69 -14.70 -1.03
CA LEU A 325 14.83 -15.79 -1.53
C LEU A 325 15.39 -17.19 -1.28
N VAL A 326 16.69 -17.34 -0.96
CA VAL A 326 17.30 -18.66 -0.72
C VAL A 326 17.77 -18.89 0.72
N SER A 327 17.75 -17.89 1.59
CA SER A 327 18.29 -17.99 2.95
C SER A 327 17.16 -18.10 3.97
N ALA A 328 17.30 -19.03 4.91
CA ALA A 328 16.40 -19.08 6.06
C ALA A 328 16.73 -17.95 7.05
N PRO A 329 15.72 -17.33 7.70
CA PRO A 329 14.29 -17.65 7.63
C PRO A 329 13.51 -16.88 6.52
N THR A 330 14.15 -15.96 5.80
CA THR A 330 13.45 -15.03 4.88
C THR A 330 12.82 -15.71 3.67
N ASN A 331 13.46 -16.76 3.14
CA ASN A 331 12.99 -17.53 1.99
C ASN A 331 11.56 -18.08 2.19
N LYS A 332 11.26 -18.59 3.39
CA LYS A 332 9.97 -19.17 3.75
C LYS A 332 8.84 -18.17 3.55
N TYR A 333 8.88 -17.05 4.26
CA TYR A 333 7.83 -16.03 4.24
C TYR A 333 7.68 -15.35 2.87
N LEU A 334 8.77 -15.19 2.13
CA LEU A 334 8.75 -14.61 0.78
C LEU A 334 8.13 -15.56 -0.26
N LEU A 335 8.36 -16.87 -0.14
CA LEU A 335 7.87 -17.88 -1.09
C LEU A 335 6.50 -18.46 -0.71
N SER A 336 6.05 -18.28 0.54
CA SER A 336 4.77 -18.82 1.07
C SER A 336 3.60 -18.58 0.14
N GLY A 337 3.35 -17.32 -0.23
CA GLY A 337 2.21 -16.95 -1.08
C GLY A 337 2.29 -17.50 -2.51
N MET A 338 3.49 -17.76 -3.04
CA MET A 338 3.67 -18.38 -4.37
C MET A 338 3.32 -19.87 -4.33
N VAL A 339 3.78 -20.58 -3.29
CA VAL A 339 3.49 -22.01 -3.10
C VAL A 339 2.00 -22.20 -2.80
N GLU A 340 1.44 -21.44 -1.86
CA GLU A 340 0.02 -21.47 -1.50
C GLU A 340 -0.90 -21.22 -2.70
N LYS A 341 -0.56 -20.24 -3.56
CA LYS A 341 -1.32 -19.93 -4.78
C LYS A 341 -1.27 -21.09 -5.79
N LEU A 342 -0.08 -21.57 -6.14
CA LEU A 342 0.11 -22.60 -7.18
C LEU A 342 -0.32 -24.02 -6.74
N LYS A 343 -0.30 -24.34 -5.44
CA LYS A 343 -0.79 -25.62 -4.91
C LYS A 343 -2.27 -25.58 -4.54
N GLY A 344 -2.74 -24.47 -4.01
CA GLY A 344 -4.14 -24.29 -3.61
C GLY A 344 -5.10 -24.12 -4.77
N ASP A 345 -4.59 -23.73 -5.94
CA ASP A 345 -5.40 -23.50 -7.12
C ASP A 345 -4.73 -24.07 -8.37
N SER A 346 -5.34 -25.14 -8.91
CA SER A 346 -4.90 -25.81 -10.14
C SER A 346 -4.97 -24.94 -11.40
N GLY A 347 -5.72 -23.83 -11.37
CA GLY A 347 -5.85 -22.87 -12.47
C GLY A 347 -5.07 -21.57 -12.27
N ALA A 348 -4.38 -21.38 -11.14
CA ALA A 348 -3.64 -20.15 -10.87
C ALA A 348 -2.28 -20.10 -11.58
N ASP A 349 -1.89 -18.88 -11.95
CA ASP A 349 -0.64 -18.54 -12.62
C ASP A 349 0.27 -17.68 -11.74
N ILE A 350 1.53 -17.52 -12.14
CA ILE A 350 2.50 -16.61 -11.52
C ILE A 350 3.02 -15.68 -12.62
N GLY A 351 2.69 -14.40 -12.50
CA GLY A 351 3.07 -13.37 -13.46
C GLY A 351 4.19 -12.46 -12.99
N LEU A 352 4.46 -11.43 -13.79
CA LEU A 352 5.44 -10.39 -13.47
C LEU A 352 5.09 -9.62 -12.19
N VAL A 353 3.79 -9.49 -11.88
CA VAL A 353 3.29 -8.80 -10.68
C VAL A 353 3.59 -9.59 -9.40
N ASP A 354 3.43 -10.92 -9.40
CA ASP A 354 3.80 -11.79 -8.28
C ASP A 354 5.32 -11.71 -8.01
N ALA A 355 6.14 -11.78 -9.07
CA ALA A 355 7.60 -11.67 -8.98
C ALA A 355 8.04 -10.28 -8.45
N TYR A 356 7.42 -9.21 -8.94
CA TYR A 356 7.66 -7.85 -8.46
C TYR A 356 7.28 -7.69 -6.98
N GLY A 357 6.15 -8.27 -6.58
CA GLY A 357 5.67 -8.31 -5.21
C GLY A 357 6.65 -9.00 -4.24
N MET A 358 7.21 -10.14 -4.63
CA MET A 358 8.28 -10.81 -3.87
C MET A 358 9.55 -9.95 -3.74
N LEU A 359 9.96 -9.24 -4.79
CA LEU A 359 11.13 -8.35 -4.74
C LEU A 359 10.89 -7.12 -3.84
N LEU A 360 9.67 -6.56 -3.87
CA LEU A 360 9.25 -5.50 -2.94
C LEU A 360 9.25 -5.99 -1.50
N ALA A 361 8.65 -7.15 -1.21
CA ALA A 361 8.64 -7.75 0.13
C ALA A 361 10.07 -8.03 0.64
N ALA A 362 10.95 -8.59 -0.20
CA ALA A 362 12.34 -8.85 0.15
C ALA A 362 13.12 -7.56 0.49
N ARG A 363 12.74 -6.42 -0.11
CA ARG A 363 13.34 -5.11 0.21
C ARG A 363 12.74 -4.49 1.47
N LEU A 364 11.41 -4.47 1.57
CA LEU A 364 10.63 -3.64 2.50
C LEU A 364 10.19 -4.37 3.78
N LEU A 365 9.93 -5.68 3.73
CA LEU A 365 9.47 -6.49 4.87
C LEU A 365 10.58 -7.36 5.49
N VAL A 366 11.79 -7.31 4.96
CA VAL A 366 12.97 -7.94 5.56
C VAL A 366 13.84 -6.87 6.23
N PRO A 367 14.02 -6.88 7.57
CA PRO A 367 14.82 -5.88 8.29
C PRO A 367 16.33 -5.99 8.02
N LYS A 368 17.11 -5.03 8.53
CA LYS A 368 18.59 -5.07 8.52
C LYS A 368 19.11 -5.97 9.64
N GLY A 369 18.78 -7.25 9.51
CA GLY A 369 18.95 -8.30 10.51
C GLY A 369 18.00 -9.42 10.13
N GLU A 370 18.35 -10.23 9.12
CA GLU A 370 17.40 -11.11 8.42
C GLU A 370 16.72 -12.17 9.31
N LEU A 371 17.24 -12.40 10.53
CA LEU A 371 16.65 -13.25 11.56
C LEU A 371 15.45 -12.60 12.30
N GLU A 372 15.28 -11.28 12.20
CA GLU A 372 14.22 -10.50 12.85
C GLU A 372 12.95 -10.37 11.99
N VAL A 373 12.91 -11.01 10.81
CA VAL A 373 11.71 -11.05 9.96
C VAL A 373 10.58 -11.77 10.69
N SER A 374 9.39 -11.15 10.73
CA SER A 374 8.20 -11.70 11.39
C SER A 374 7.20 -12.20 10.36
N GLU A 375 6.63 -13.39 10.57
CA GLU A 375 5.51 -13.87 9.75
C GLU A 375 4.30 -12.93 9.84
N ASN A 376 4.10 -12.28 10.99
CA ASN A 376 2.92 -11.44 11.21
C ASN A 376 2.81 -10.30 10.19
N ASP A 377 3.93 -9.84 9.63
CA ASP A 377 4.01 -8.79 8.62
C ASP A 377 3.56 -9.24 7.21
N PHE A 378 3.35 -10.55 7.01
CA PHE A 378 3.01 -11.16 5.72
C PHE A 378 1.51 -11.43 5.53
N LYS A 379 0.63 -11.03 6.46
CA LYS A 379 -0.83 -11.03 6.28
C LYS A 379 -1.40 -9.62 6.53
N LEU A 380 -2.37 -9.19 5.73
CA LEU A 380 -3.02 -7.89 5.90
C LEU A 380 -4.00 -7.92 7.09
N SER A 381 -4.68 -9.03 7.35
CA SER A 381 -5.60 -9.12 8.49
C SER A 381 -4.89 -9.00 9.86
N ASN A 382 -3.62 -9.36 9.98
CA ASN A 382 -2.83 -9.18 11.21
C ASN A 382 -2.71 -7.70 11.63
N GLN A 383 -2.81 -6.75 10.68
CA GLN A 383 -2.82 -5.32 11.01
C GLN A 383 -4.02 -4.91 11.89
N ARG A 384 -5.05 -5.76 12.04
CA ARG A 384 -6.11 -5.61 13.05
C ARG A 384 -5.54 -5.34 14.44
N GLU A 385 -4.42 -5.97 14.82
CA GLU A 385 -3.78 -5.75 16.12
C GLU A 385 -3.42 -4.28 16.35
N CYS A 386 -2.99 -3.59 15.28
CA CYS A 386 -2.54 -2.21 15.31
C CYS A 386 -3.69 -1.19 15.37
N ILE A 387 -4.93 -1.59 15.07
CA ILE A 387 -6.08 -0.67 14.96
C ILE A 387 -7.28 -1.04 15.85
N GLN A 388 -7.36 -2.28 16.35
CA GLN A 388 -8.56 -2.81 17.01
C GLN A 388 -9.04 -2.00 18.22
N TYR A 389 -8.16 -1.32 18.95
CA TYR A 389 -8.52 -0.47 20.09
C TYR A 389 -8.81 0.98 19.69
N GLY A 390 -8.72 1.32 18.40
CA GLY A 390 -8.78 2.68 17.87
C GLY A 390 -7.48 3.46 18.10
N GLN A 391 -6.36 2.77 18.37
CA GLN A 391 -5.10 3.40 18.76
C GLN A 391 -4.37 4.08 17.59
N ASN A 392 -4.47 3.53 16.38
CA ASN A 392 -3.99 4.14 15.13
C ASN A 392 -5.16 4.45 14.18
N PRO A 393 -4.97 5.29 13.15
CA PRO A 393 -5.88 5.37 12.01
C PRO A 393 -6.04 4.00 11.34
N MET A 394 -7.20 3.73 10.73
CA MET A 394 -7.39 2.50 9.96
C MET A 394 -6.83 2.68 8.53
N PRO A 395 -5.93 1.79 8.07
CA PRO A 395 -5.42 1.86 6.70
C PRO A 395 -6.40 1.27 5.70
N ILE A 396 -6.53 1.97 4.57
CA ILE A 396 -7.26 1.55 3.38
C ILE A 396 -6.25 1.49 2.23
N TYR A 397 -6.12 0.33 1.62
CA TYR A 397 -5.27 0.07 0.46
C TYR A 397 -6.16 -0.07 -0.76
N THR A 398 -5.71 0.39 -1.93
CA THR A 398 -6.55 0.44 -3.14
C THR A 398 -5.94 -0.31 -4.32
N ALA A 399 -6.78 -1.05 -5.04
CA ALA A 399 -6.49 -1.65 -6.33
C ALA A 399 -7.67 -1.39 -7.29
N VAL A 400 -7.45 -1.55 -8.59
CA VAL A 400 -8.51 -1.49 -9.60
C VAL A 400 -8.55 -2.74 -10.46
N ARG A 401 -9.75 -3.10 -10.91
CA ARG A 401 -9.96 -4.03 -12.04
C ARG A 401 -10.39 -3.23 -13.25
N HIS A 402 -9.83 -3.54 -14.41
CA HIS A 402 -10.32 -3.00 -15.68
C HIS A 402 -11.48 -3.87 -16.18
N GLU A 403 -12.65 -3.26 -16.38
CA GLU A 403 -13.83 -3.90 -16.96
C GLU A 403 -13.98 -3.49 -18.41
N ILE A 404 -14.08 -4.48 -19.30
CA ILE A 404 -14.28 -4.29 -20.73
C ILE A 404 -15.65 -4.90 -21.07
N PRO A 405 -16.69 -4.08 -21.23
CA PRO A 405 -18.02 -4.59 -21.49
C PRO A 405 -18.06 -5.37 -22.80
N GLU A 406 -18.64 -6.57 -22.74
CA GLU A 406 -18.79 -7.44 -23.89
C GLU A 406 -19.71 -6.83 -24.94
N LEU A 407 -19.39 -7.08 -26.21
CA LEU A 407 -20.19 -6.64 -27.33
C LEU A 407 -21.38 -7.58 -27.46
N ASN A 408 -22.53 -7.18 -26.92
CA ASN A 408 -23.78 -7.95 -26.93
C ASN A 408 -24.00 -8.74 -28.22
N ASP A 409 -24.27 -10.03 -28.02
CA ASP A 409 -24.14 -11.13 -28.99
C ASP A 409 -25.24 -11.17 -30.08
N THR A 410 -25.54 -10.02 -30.68
CA THR A 410 -26.46 -9.89 -31.83
C THR A 410 -25.81 -10.29 -33.17
N ASP A 411 -24.49 -10.49 -33.19
CA ASP A 411 -23.72 -11.02 -34.34
C ASP A 411 -23.14 -12.43 -34.08
N ALA A 412 -23.48 -13.09 -32.97
CA ALA A 412 -23.00 -14.42 -32.53
C ALA A 412 -23.06 -15.52 -33.60
N ASN A 413 -23.98 -15.38 -34.56
CA ASN A 413 -24.19 -16.34 -35.66
C ASN A 413 -23.23 -16.14 -36.86
N ARG A 414 -22.16 -15.36 -36.72
CA ARG A 414 -21.07 -15.27 -37.71
C ARG A 414 -19.71 -15.57 -37.10
N PRO A 415 -19.13 -16.76 -37.32
CA PRO A 415 -17.74 -17.01 -36.97
C PRO A 415 -16.83 -16.15 -37.84
N GLY A 416 -16.27 -15.10 -37.26
CA GLY A 416 -15.36 -14.15 -37.91
C GLY A 416 -14.69 -13.24 -36.88
N PRO A 417 -13.55 -12.60 -37.23
CA PRO A 417 -12.86 -11.72 -36.31
C PRO A 417 -13.73 -10.51 -35.95
N VAL A 418 -13.88 -10.25 -34.64
CA VAL A 418 -14.57 -9.06 -34.10
C VAL A 418 -14.02 -7.80 -34.78
N SER A 419 -14.89 -6.95 -35.34
CA SER A 419 -14.43 -5.80 -36.12
C SER A 419 -13.65 -4.81 -35.24
N GLU A 420 -12.62 -4.17 -35.81
CA GLU A 420 -11.83 -3.17 -35.08
C GLU A 420 -12.68 -2.00 -34.57
N GLU A 421 -13.78 -1.67 -35.25
CA GLU A 421 -14.77 -0.68 -34.80
C GLU A 421 -15.58 -1.14 -33.59
N ALA A 422 -15.80 -2.45 -33.43
CA ALA A 422 -16.46 -3.03 -32.27
C ALA A 422 -15.47 -3.09 -31.09
N LYS A 423 -14.23 -3.54 -31.30
CA LYS A 423 -13.16 -3.47 -30.30
C LYS A 423 -12.89 -2.04 -29.83
N ALA A 424 -12.87 -1.07 -30.75
CA ALA A 424 -12.72 0.35 -30.41
C ALA A 424 -13.92 0.92 -29.64
N ARG A 425 -15.14 0.40 -29.85
CA ARG A 425 -16.32 0.74 -29.03
C ARG A 425 -16.22 0.13 -27.63
N ALA A 426 -15.83 -1.13 -27.50
CA ALA A 426 -15.60 -1.77 -26.20
C ALA A 426 -14.50 -1.03 -25.40
N LYS A 427 -13.34 -0.72 -26.02
CA LYS A 427 -12.27 0.08 -25.39
C LYS A 427 -12.73 1.50 -24.98
N ARG A 428 -13.70 2.11 -25.67
CA ARG A 428 -14.29 3.42 -25.30
C ARG A 428 -15.38 3.33 -24.22
N ALA A 429 -15.90 2.15 -23.95
CA ALA A 429 -16.90 1.90 -22.92
C ALA A 429 -16.31 1.25 -21.65
N ALA A 430 -15.00 0.95 -21.67
CA ALA A 430 -14.30 0.27 -20.58
C ALA A 430 -13.92 1.23 -19.44
N TRP A 431 -14.08 0.77 -18.19
CA TRP A 431 -13.88 1.57 -16.98
C TRP A 431 -13.13 0.79 -15.89
N PHE A 432 -12.71 1.49 -14.84
CA PHE A 432 -12.07 0.87 -13.67
C PHE A 432 -13.07 0.67 -12.54
N GLN A 433 -13.14 -0.55 -12.00
CA GLN A 433 -13.84 -0.88 -10.77
C GLN A 433 -12.87 -0.81 -9.60
N TRP A 434 -13.23 -0.08 -8.54
CA TRP A 434 -12.35 0.12 -7.38
C TRP A 434 -12.54 -0.97 -6.33
N PHE A 435 -11.42 -1.50 -5.85
CA PHE A 435 -11.36 -2.43 -4.75
C PHE A 435 -10.62 -1.79 -3.58
N GLU A 436 -11.26 -1.82 -2.41
CA GLU A 436 -10.63 -1.45 -1.16
C GLU A 436 -10.24 -2.71 -0.37
N MET A 437 -9.02 -2.68 0.15
CA MET A 437 -8.46 -3.69 1.03
C MET A 437 -8.19 -3.02 2.38
N THR A 438 -8.75 -3.57 3.44
CA THR A 438 -8.54 -3.12 4.81
C THR A 438 -8.10 -4.32 5.66
N PRO A 439 -7.66 -4.14 6.92
CA PRO A 439 -7.42 -5.29 7.79
C PRO A 439 -8.70 -6.08 8.12
N TYR A 440 -9.88 -5.49 7.89
CA TYR A 440 -11.17 -6.11 8.19
C TYR A 440 -11.81 -6.82 6.99
N GLU A 441 -11.91 -6.12 5.87
CA GLU A 441 -12.63 -6.53 4.67
C GLU A 441 -11.87 -6.20 3.37
N PHE A 442 -12.01 -7.08 2.37
CA PHE A 442 -11.75 -6.82 0.96
C PHE A 442 -13.09 -6.60 0.26
N PHE A 443 -13.33 -5.41 -0.29
CA PHE A 443 -14.64 -4.94 -0.73
C PHE A 443 -14.57 -4.18 -2.07
N CYS A 444 -15.62 -4.31 -2.87
CA CYS A 444 -15.85 -3.51 -4.08
C CYS A 444 -17.21 -2.81 -3.99
N GLU A 445 -17.24 -1.49 -4.14
CA GLU A 445 -18.45 -0.70 -3.96
C GLU A 445 -19.39 -0.81 -5.17
N GLU A 446 -18.84 -1.00 -6.37
CA GLU A 446 -19.56 -1.33 -7.60
C GLU A 446 -20.31 -2.67 -7.48
N PHE A 447 -19.75 -3.63 -6.75
CA PHE A 447 -20.41 -4.90 -6.44
C PHE A 447 -21.36 -4.81 -5.24
N THR A 448 -21.24 -3.75 -4.43
CA THR A 448 -21.78 -3.63 -3.05
C THR A 448 -21.43 -4.84 -2.17
N ALA A 449 -20.30 -5.49 -2.45
CA ALA A 449 -19.98 -6.81 -1.93
C ALA A 449 -18.51 -6.93 -1.52
N GLY A 450 -18.26 -7.72 -0.48
CA GLY A 450 -16.92 -8.03 -0.01
C GLY A 450 -16.84 -9.29 0.82
N ILE A 451 -15.62 -9.66 1.18
CA ILE A 451 -15.27 -10.81 2.03
C ILE A 451 -14.32 -10.37 3.14
N PRO A 452 -14.27 -11.09 4.29
CA PRO A 452 -13.24 -10.85 5.30
C PRO A 452 -11.85 -10.96 4.70
N THR A 453 -10.92 -10.08 5.08
CA THR A 453 -9.57 -10.04 4.48
C THR A 453 -8.83 -11.37 4.57
N TRP A 454 -9.00 -12.10 5.67
CA TRP A 454 -8.40 -13.44 5.87
C TRP A 454 -8.91 -14.52 4.90
N ALA A 455 -9.99 -14.27 4.16
CA ALA A 455 -10.54 -15.17 3.15
C ALA A 455 -10.05 -14.87 1.73
N MET A 456 -9.28 -13.80 1.54
CA MET A 456 -8.74 -13.39 0.23
C MET A 456 -7.78 -14.46 -0.29
N GLY A 457 -8.00 -14.92 -1.53
CA GLY A 457 -7.24 -16.03 -2.14
C GLY A 457 -7.99 -17.37 -2.16
N ARG A 458 -9.14 -17.49 -1.48
CA ARG A 458 -10.00 -18.68 -1.56
C ARG A 458 -10.91 -18.62 -2.79
N LYS A 459 -11.19 -19.76 -3.41
CA LYS A 459 -12.26 -19.87 -4.41
C LYS A 459 -13.64 -19.70 -3.75
N PHE A 460 -14.56 -19.05 -4.45
CA PHE A 460 -15.96 -18.94 -4.05
C PHE A 460 -16.88 -19.47 -5.15
N LYS A 461 -18.07 -19.91 -4.74
CA LYS A 461 -19.15 -20.27 -5.67
C LYS A 461 -20.50 -19.90 -5.07
N GLY A 462 -21.25 -19.04 -5.76
CA GLY A 462 -22.56 -18.60 -5.31
C GLY A 462 -22.55 -17.76 -4.03
N GLY A 463 -21.40 -17.18 -3.67
CA GLY A 463 -21.22 -16.34 -2.48
C GLY A 463 -20.78 -17.06 -1.21
N VAL A 464 -20.35 -18.33 -1.30
CA VAL A 464 -19.75 -19.10 -0.19
C VAL A 464 -18.39 -19.64 -0.63
N ASP A 465 -17.43 -19.72 0.29
CA ASP A 465 -16.10 -20.25 0.00
C ASP A 465 -16.10 -21.77 -0.25
N VAL A 466 -15.25 -22.20 -1.17
CA VAL A 466 -15.06 -23.61 -1.55
C VAL A 466 -13.89 -24.15 -0.73
N ALA A 467 -14.12 -25.24 0.00
CA ALA A 467 -13.06 -25.97 0.69
C ALA A 467 -12.22 -26.79 -0.30
N ALA A 468 -10.95 -27.01 0.03
CA ALA A 468 -10.10 -27.97 -0.67
C ALA A 468 -10.59 -29.41 -0.43
N GLU A 469 -10.02 -30.38 -1.15
CA GLU A 469 -10.45 -31.79 -1.10
C GLU A 469 -10.37 -32.40 0.31
N GLU A 470 -9.45 -31.91 1.15
CA GLU A 470 -9.27 -32.34 2.54
C GLU A 470 -10.22 -31.64 3.55
N GLY A 471 -11.11 -30.75 3.07
CA GLY A 471 -12.09 -30.03 3.88
C GLY A 471 -11.56 -28.76 4.59
N LEU A 472 -10.24 -28.57 4.62
CA LEU A 472 -9.59 -27.32 4.98
C LEU A 472 -9.67 -26.30 3.83
N ARG A 473 -9.25 -25.07 4.09
CA ARG A 473 -9.30 -23.94 3.14
C ARG A 473 -7.94 -23.29 3.04
N LEU A 474 -7.69 -22.56 1.96
CA LEU A 474 -6.44 -21.82 1.81
C LEU A 474 -6.32 -20.70 2.86
N PRO A 475 -5.10 -20.42 3.33
CA PRO A 475 -4.82 -19.26 4.18
C PRO A 475 -5.01 -17.94 3.41
N GLU A 476 -4.90 -16.83 4.14
CA GLU A 476 -4.93 -15.49 3.55
C GLU A 476 -3.82 -15.27 2.52
N THR A 477 -4.17 -14.67 1.37
CA THR A 477 -3.23 -14.16 0.36
C THR A 477 -2.14 -13.30 1.01
N ARG A 478 -0.89 -13.75 0.89
CA ARG A 478 0.25 -13.10 1.54
C ARG A 478 0.54 -11.70 0.99
N MET A 479 1.03 -10.84 1.88
CA MET A 479 1.42 -9.44 1.61
C MET A 479 2.31 -9.22 0.37
N PRO A 480 3.25 -10.11 -0.03
CA PRO A 480 4.04 -9.92 -1.25
C PRO A 480 3.19 -9.73 -2.50
N LEU A 481 2.12 -10.53 -2.70
CA LEU A 481 1.24 -10.37 -3.88
C LEU A 481 0.49 -9.03 -3.82
N LEU A 482 0.08 -8.59 -2.63
CA LEU A 482 -0.60 -7.31 -2.44
C LEU A 482 0.33 -6.12 -2.75
N LEU A 483 1.59 -6.15 -2.28
CA LEU A 483 2.61 -5.15 -2.65
C LEU A 483 2.83 -5.09 -4.17
N GLY A 484 2.78 -6.25 -4.84
CA GLY A 484 2.82 -6.38 -6.30
C GLY A 484 1.60 -5.74 -6.97
N ILE A 485 0.38 -6.13 -6.58
CA ILE A 485 -0.90 -5.57 -7.08
C ILE A 485 -0.89 -4.04 -6.95
N TRP A 486 -0.65 -3.53 -5.74
CA TRP A 486 -0.65 -2.09 -5.47
C TRP A 486 0.41 -1.36 -6.29
N GLY A 487 1.52 -2.01 -6.65
CA GLY A 487 2.61 -1.43 -7.43
C GLY A 487 2.63 -1.80 -8.92
N SER A 488 1.59 -2.44 -9.46
CA SER A 488 1.69 -3.13 -10.76
C SER A 488 2.01 -2.20 -11.93
N ALA A 489 1.70 -0.90 -11.85
CA ALA A 489 2.08 0.10 -12.88
C ALA A 489 3.59 0.14 -13.15
N PHE A 490 4.43 -0.25 -12.17
CA PHE A 490 5.88 -0.32 -12.34
C PHE A 490 6.37 -1.55 -13.13
N CYS A 491 5.52 -2.56 -13.30
CA CYS A 491 5.89 -3.81 -13.99
C CYS A 491 6.19 -3.59 -15.48
N ALA A 492 5.67 -2.54 -16.13
CA ALA A 492 6.08 -2.18 -17.49
C ALA A 492 7.57 -1.83 -17.55
N THR A 493 8.08 -1.07 -16.57
CA THR A 493 9.51 -0.71 -16.52
C THR A 493 10.38 -1.90 -16.10
N LEU A 494 9.88 -2.77 -15.21
CA LEU A 494 10.55 -4.04 -14.91
C LEU A 494 10.62 -4.95 -16.15
N SER A 495 9.57 -4.98 -16.97
CA SER A 495 9.51 -5.66 -18.26
C SER A 495 10.54 -5.09 -19.26
N HIS A 496 10.68 -3.76 -19.36
CA HIS A 496 11.72 -3.13 -20.17
C HIS A 496 13.14 -3.49 -19.69
N TYR A 497 13.42 -3.33 -18.39
CA TYR A 497 14.69 -3.74 -17.80
C TYR A 497 14.98 -5.23 -18.04
N TYR A 498 13.97 -6.08 -17.84
CA TYR A 498 14.06 -7.50 -18.11
C TYR A 498 14.35 -7.78 -19.58
N ARG A 499 13.69 -7.11 -20.54
CA ARG A 499 13.96 -7.22 -21.99
C ARG A 499 15.40 -6.85 -22.35
N GLU A 500 15.99 -5.84 -21.70
CA GLU A 500 17.38 -5.44 -21.90
C GLU A 500 18.37 -6.50 -21.39
N ILE A 501 18.12 -7.07 -20.20
CA ILE A 501 18.96 -8.15 -19.66
C ILE A 501 18.58 -9.54 -20.23
N ARG A 502 17.45 -9.68 -20.95
CA ARG A 502 16.91 -10.97 -21.44
C ARG A 502 17.92 -11.78 -22.25
N PRO A 503 18.73 -11.21 -23.16
CA PRO A 503 19.77 -11.98 -23.86
C PRO A 503 20.79 -12.57 -22.88
N LEU A 504 21.14 -11.81 -21.84
CA LEU A 504 22.03 -12.25 -20.77
C LEU A 504 21.39 -13.38 -19.96
N VAL A 505 20.14 -13.18 -19.51
CA VAL A 505 19.35 -14.17 -18.76
C VAL A 505 19.20 -15.47 -19.56
N LYS A 506 18.89 -15.42 -20.85
CA LYS A 506 18.83 -16.59 -21.74
C LYS A 506 20.17 -17.30 -21.94
N SER A 507 21.28 -16.54 -21.94
CA SER A 507 22.65 -17.08 -22.08
C SER A 507 23.21 -17.69 -20.79
N LEU A 508 22.61 -17.38 -19.65
CA LEU A 508 23.00 -17.90 -18.34
C LEU A 508 22.27 -19.23 -18.09
N ALA A 509 23.03 -20.33 -18.19
CA ALA A 509 22.52 -21.68 -18.02
C ALA A 509 21.65 -21.80 -16.75
N GLY A 510 20.38 -22.12 -16.97
CA GLY A 510 19.37 -22.34 -15.93
C GLY A 510 18.44 -21.18 -15.60
N LEU A 511 18.59 -20.00 -16.20
CA LEU A 511 17.59 -18.93 -16.09
C LEU A 511 16.51 -18.96 -17.20
N GLN A 512 16.56 -19.92 -18.12
CA GLN A 512 15.56 -20.05 -19.20
C GLN A 512 14.14 -20.28 -18.67
N ALA A 513 13.96 -21.08 -17.60
CA ALA A 513 12.65 -21.24 -16.96
C ALA A 513 12.15 -19.97 -16.26
N VAL A 514 13.04 -19.07 -15.84
CA VAL A 514 12.66 -17.74 -15.33
C VAL A 514 12.15 -16.85 -16.47
N ASP A 515 12.68 -17.02 -17.69
CA ASP A 515 12.14 -16.38 -18.91
C ASP A 515 10.77 -16.93 -19.30
N GLU A 516 10.57 -18.24 -19.21
CA GLU A 516 9.27 -18.87 -19.49
C GLU A 516 8.22 -18.54 -18.42
N LEU A 517 8.60 -18.47 -17.15
CA LEU A 517 7.71 -18.03 -16.06
C LEU A 517 7.28 -16.56 -16.22
N ILE A 518 8.20 -15.68 -16.59
CA ILE A 518 7.93 -14.23 -16.69
C ILE A 518 7.33 -13.84 -18.05
N TRP A 519 7.59 -14.60 -19.12
CA TRP A 519 7.30 -14.19 -20.50
C TRP A 519 6.67 -15.27 -21.40
N GLY A 520 6.49 -16.50 -20.93
CA GLY A 520 6.11 -17.65 -21.76
C GLY A 520 4.65 -17.67 -22.25
N HIS A 521 3.76 -16.86 -21.68
CA HIS A 521 2.30 -16.96 -21.89
C HIS A 521 1.67 -15.73 -22.58
N ASN A 522 2.47 -14.94 -23.31
CA ASN A 522 2.18 -13.52 -23.56
C ASN A 522 1.51 -13.19 -24.92
N GLU A 523 0.63 -14.04 -25.45
CA GLU A 523 0.06 -13.85 -26.81
C GLU A 523 -1.36 -13.26 -26.90
N ASP A 524 -2.19 -13.28 -25.83
CA ASP A 524 -3.60 -12.85 -25.94
C ASP A 524 -4.04 -11.63 -25.08
N LEU A 525 -3.50 -11.42 -23.87
CA LEU A 525 -3.84 -10.23 -23.05
C LEU A 525 -3.00 -8.98 -23.39
N SER A 526 -1.81 -9.15 -23.99
CA SER A 526 -0.90 -8.08 -24.41
C SER A 526 -1.44 -7.14 -25.50
N LYS A 527 -2.61 -7.45 -26.07
CA LYS A 527 -3.36 -6.63 -27.04
C LYS A 527 -4.21 -5.53 -26.37
N VAL A 528 -4.37 -5.61 -25.04
CA VAL A 528 -5.21 -4.68 -24.27
C VAL A 528 -4.47 -4.00 -23.13
N HIS A 529 -3.40 -4.59 -22.57
CA HIS A 529 -2.53 -3.95 -21.59
C HIS A 529 -1.04 -4.22 -21.84
N PRO A 530 -0.12 -3.30 -21.48
CA PRO A 530 1.33 -3.54 -21.53
C PRO A 530 1.87 -4.46 -20.43
N ILE A 531 1.01 -4.81 -19.46
CA ILE A 531 1.33 -5.55 -18.23
C ILE A 531 0.17 -6.52 -17.97
N ASP A 532 0.47 -7.79 -17.72
CA ASP A 532 -0.54 -8.75 -17.28
C ASP A 532 -0.96 -8.45 -15.82
N PRO A 533 -2.27 -8.27 -15.52
CA PRO A 533 -2.75 -8.03 -14.17
C PRO A 533 -2.48 -9.22 -13.23
N ALA A 534 -2.41 -8.97 -11.92
CA ALA A 534 -2.37 -10.05 -10.95
C ALA A 534 -3.75 -10.69 -10.79
N THR A 535 -3.78 -12.02 -10.77
CA THR A 535 -4.95 -12.86 -10.61
C THR A 535 -5.24 -13.16 -9.12
N LEU A 536 -6.49 -12.96 -8.71
CA LEU A 536 -7.05 -13.49 -7.45
C LEU A 536 -8.36 -14.22 -7.72
N PRO A 537 -8.69 -15.31 -7.01
CA PRO A 537 -9.99 -15.96 -7.13
C PRO A 537 -11.16 -15.00 -6.88
N ASN A 538 -12.17 -15.10 -7.73
CA ASN A 538 -13.29 -14.19 -7.75
C ASN A 538 -14.33 -14.55 -6.68
N PHE A 539 -14.45 -13.70 -5.66
CA PHE A 539 -15.39 -13.94 -4.57
C PHE A 539 -16.86 -13.87 -5.01
N VAL A 540 -17.19 -13.18 -6.10
CA VAL A 540 -18.57 -13.06 -6.61
C VAL A 540 -18.93 -14.06 -7.72
N HIS A 541 -18.05 -15.02 -8.02
CA HIS A 541 -18.30 -16.06 -9.02
C HIS A 541 -19.58 -16.86 -8.70
N GLY A 542 -20.46 -17.02 -9.70
CA GLY A 542 -21.75 -17.68 -9.57
C GLY A 542 -22.82 -16.92 -8.77
N MET A 543 -22.68 -15.60 -8.55
CA MET A 543 -23.63 -14.76 -7.79
C MET A 543 -24.69 -14.05 -8.67
N GLN A 544 -25.02 -14.58 -9.85
CA GLN A 544 -26.06 -14.04 -10.72
C GLN A 544 -27.36 -13.77 -9.94
N GLY A 545 -27.91 -12.56 -10.10
CA GLY A 545 -29.16 -12.13 -9.43
C GLY A 545 -29.06 -11.89 -7.91
N LYS A 546 -27.86 -11.94 -7.31
CA LYS A 546 -27.63 -11.61 -5.88
C LYS A 546 -26.99 -10.24 -5.65
N LEU A 547 -26.42 -9.62 -6.68
CA LEU A 547 -25.75 -8.32 -6.64
C LEU A 547 -26.58 -7.24 -7.39
N PRO A 548 -26.25 -5.95 -7.28
CA PRO A 548 -26.93 -4.89 -8.03
C PRO A 548 -26.84 -5.09 -9.55
N ALA A 549 -27.87 -4.65 -10.27
CA ALA A 549 -27.93 -4.72 -11.74
C ALA A 549 -26.90 -3.83 -12.48
N SER A 550 -26.04 -3.11 -11.74
CA SER A 550 -24.87 -2.40 -12.28
C SER A 550 -23.63 -3.29 -12.40
N VAL A 551 -23.65 -4.50 -11.83
CA VAL A 551 -22.55 -5.46 -11.97
C VAL A 551 -22.65 -6.15 -13.33
N PRO A 552 -21.58 -6.16 -14.15
CA PRO A 552 -21.55 -6.85 -15.44
C PRO A 552 -21.69 -8.37 -15.32
N ASP A 553 -22.34 -9.01 -16.30
CA ASP A 553 -22.63 -10.46 -16.23
C ASP A 553 -21.37 -11.34 -16.31
N ASN A 554 -20.36 -10.93 -17.09
CA ASN A 554 -19.05 -11.62 -17.22
C ASN A 554 -18.32 -11.78 -15.88
N VAL A 555 -18.54 -10.87 -14.92
CA VAL A 555 -17.99 -10.94 -13.56
C VAL A 555 -18.54 -12.13 -12.78
N TYR A 556 -19.72 -12.66 -13.12
CA TYR A 556 -20.24 -13.86 -12.47
C TYR A 556 -19.72 -15.16 -13.08
N GLU A 557 -19.18 -15.12 -14.31
CA GLU A 557 -18.68 -16.27 -15.07
C GLU A 557 -17.16 -16.44 -14.94
N SER A 558 -16.42 -15.35 -14.75
CA SER A 558 -14.98 -15.41 -14.51
C SER A 558 -14.66 -16.03 -13.14
N GLU A 559 -13.81 -17.06 -13.11
CA GLU A 559 -13.26 -17.61 -11.85
C GLU A 559 -12.28 -16.67 -11.16
N TYR A 560 -11.74 -15.67 -11.87
CA TYR A 560 -10.67 -14.78 -11.39
C TYR A 560 -10.99 -13.29 -11.57
N LEU A 561 -10.54 -12.49 -10.59
CA LEU A 561 -10.44 -11.04 -10.68
C LEU A 561 -9.00 -10.67 -11.09
N GLN A 562 -8.89 -9.74 -12.02
CA GLN A 562 -7.62 -9.18 -12.50
C GLN A 562 -7.41 -7.81 -11.86
N LEU A 563 -6.45 -7.70 -10.94
CA LEU A 563 -6.20 -6.49 -10.16
C LEU A 563 -4.89 -5.79 -10.55
N MET A 564 -4.92 -4.47 -10.48
CA MET A 564 -3.84 -3.55 -10.85
C MET A 564 -3.73 -2.36 -9.88
N ASP A 565 -2.62 -1.62 -9.97
CA ASP A 565 -2.37 -0.37 -9.25
C ASP A 565 -3.48 0.65 -9.55
N ALA A 566 -4.17 1.14 -8.50
CA ALA A 566 -5.26 2.11 -8.66
C ALA A 566 -4.78 3.47 -9.21
N GLY A 567 -3.47 3.74 -9.20
CA GLY A 567 -2.85 4.89 -9.86
C GLY A 567 -3.04 4.91 -11.38
N MET A 568 -3.41 3.78 -11.99
CA MET A 568 -3.83 3.72 -13.40
C MET A 568 -5.21 4.38 -13.64
N SER A 569 -6.03 4.53 -12.60
CA SER A 569 -7.33 5.21 -12.63
C SER A 569 -7.27 6.60 -12.01
N ASN A 570 -6.74 6.72 -10.79
CA ASN A 570 -6.56 8.00 -10.10
C ASN A 570 -5.40 7.89 -9.10
N ASN A 571 -4.43 8.81 -9.18
CA ASN A 571 -3.29 8.79 -8.27
C ASN A 571 -3.59 9.33 -6.86
N LEU A 572 -4.83 9.76 -6.56
CA LEU A 572 -5.31 10.08 -5.20
C LEU A 572 -6.47 9.15 -4.77
N PRO A 573 -6.28 8.29 -3.74
CA PRO A 573 -7.25 7.30 -3.28
C PRO A 573 -8.35 7.91 -2.40
N ILE A 574 -9.11 8.86 -2.96
CA ILE A 574 -10.19 9.56 -2.25
C ILE A 574 -11.53 8.82 -2.35
N TYR A 575 -11.79 8.05 -3.42
CA TYR A 575 -13.07 7.34 -3.59
C TYR A 575 -13.47 6.48 -2.38
N PRO A 576 -12.59 5.63 -1.79
CA PRO A 576 -12.97 4.85 -0.61
C PRO A 576 -13.31 5.72 0.60
N LEU A 577 -12.70 6.90 0.74
CA LEU A 577 -12.98 7.83 1.84
C LEU A 577 -14.40 8.42 1.77
N LEU A 578 -15.00 8.46 0.58
CA LEU A 578 -16.35 8.97 0.33
C LEU A 578 -17.44 7.89 0.48
N ARG A 579 -17.07 6.63 0.74
CA ARG A 579 -18.01 5.51 0.93
C ARG A 579 -19.04 5.83 2.04
N PRO A 580 -20.35 5.60 1.82
CA PRO A 580 -21.40 5.87 2.80
C PRO A 580 -21.15 5.22 4.18
N GLY A 581 -21.27 6.04 5.23
CA GLY A 581 -21.06 5.62 6.62
C GLY A 581 -19.66 5.87 7.17
N ARG A 582 -18.66 6.22 6.34
CA ARG A 582 -17.38 6.79 6.81
C ARG A 582 -17.51 8.24 7.23
N ASP A 583 -18.43 8.97 6.60
CA ASP A 583 -18.83 10.35 6.93
C ASP A 583 -17.64 11.31 7.10
N VAL A 584 -16.63 11.19 6.22
CA VAL A 584 -15.39 11.99 6.25
C VAL A 584 -15.70 13.47 6.01
N GLU A 585 -15.25 14.33 6.92
CA GLU A 585 -15.49 15.78 6.88
C GLU A 585 -14.23 16.59 6.52
N ILE A 586 -13.04 16.01 6.74
CA ILE A 586 -11.75 16.62 6.38
C ILE A 586 -10.90 15.57 5.67
N ILE A 587 -10.43 15.87 4.47
CA ILE A 587 -9.45 15.08 3.74
C ILE A 587 -8.15 15.86 3.67
N VAL A 588 -7.06 15.28 4.16
CA VAL A 588 -5.69 15.78 4.02
C VAL A 588 -4.99 14.96 2.93
N ALA A 589 -4.95 15.49 1.71
CA ALA A 589 -4.34 14.85 0.56
C ALA A 589 -2.86 15.27 0.44
N PHE A 590 -1.95 14.32 0.64
CA PHE A 590 -0.53 14.46 0.34
C PHE A 590 -0.27 13.95 -1.07
N ASP A 591 0.15 14.85 -1.96
CA ASP A 591 0.37 14.56 -3.37
C ASP A 591 1.86 14.59 -3.71
N ALA A 592 2.43 13.39 -3.89
CA ALA A 592 3.78 13.13 -4.34
C ALA A 592 3.82 12.61 -5.80
N SER A 593 2.84 12.96 -6.62
CA SER A 593 2.86 12.71 -8.07
C SER A 593 4.07 13.40 -8.74
N ALA A 594 4.50 12.93 -9.91
CA ALA A 594 5.42 13.70 -10.75
C ALA A 594 4.69 14.84 -11.50
N ASP A 595 3.39 14.63 -11.73
CA ASP A 595 2.54 15.42 -12.62
C ASP A 595 1.56 16.33 -11.88
N ILE A 596 1.99 16.80 -10.70
CA ILE A 596 1.22 17.67 -9.81
C ILE A 596 0.59 18.86 -10.56
N LYS A 597 1.33 19.51 -11.46
CA LYS A 597 0.84 20.70 -12.21
C LYS A 597 0.06 20.36 -13.49
N THR A 598 0.18 19.13 -14.01
CA THR A 598 -0.35 18.73 -15.33
C THR A 598 -1.66 17.93 -15.19
N ASP A 599 -1.69 16.95 -14.29
CA ASP A 599 -2.88 16.12 -14.03
C ASP A 599 -3.60 16.55 -12.74
N ASN A 600 -4.82 17.09 -12.90
CA ASN A 600 -5.67 17.45 -11.77
C ASN A 600 -6.42 16.21 -11.22
N TRP A 601 -5.72 15.38 -10.44
CA TRP A 601 -6.27 14.18 -9.77
C TRP A 601 -7.53 14.45 -8.93
N LEU A 602 -7.64 15.65 -8.36
CA LEU A 602 -8.82 16.07 -7.59
C LEU A 602 -10.06 16.26 -8.47
N SER A 603 -9.91 16.63 -9.74
CA SER A 603 -11.03 16.73 -10.68
C SER A 603 -11.59 15.37 -11.10
N VAL A 604 -10.75 14.32 -11.11
CA VAL A 604 -11.23 12.94 -11.37
C VAL A 604 -12.08 12.41 -10.20
N VAL A 605 -11.90 12.95 -8.99
CA VAL A 605 -12.76 12.64 -7.82
C VAL A 605 -14.17 13.22 -7.98
N GLU A 606 -14.30 14.34 -8.68
CA GLU A 606 -15.59 15.03 -8.89
C GLU A 606 -16.57 14.18 -9.71
N GLY A 607 -16.10 13.49 -10.75
CA GLY A 607 -16.94 12.60 -11.56
C GLY A 607 -17.61 11.50 -10.74
N TYR A 608 -16.86 10.85 -9.84
CA TYR A 608 -17.41 9.88 -8.89
C TYR A 608 -18.35 10.52 -7.87
N ALA A 609 -17.97 11.68 -7.30
CA ALA A 609 -18.82 12.40 -6.35
C ALA A 609 -20.17 12.76 -6.98
N ARG A 610 -20.19 13.15 -8.26
CA ARG A 610 -21.41 13.40 -9.06
C ARG A 610 -22.18 12.10 -9.35
N GLN A 611 -21.51 11.07 -9.88
CA GLN A 611 -22.10 9.75 -10.18
C GLN A 611 -22.76 9.09 -8.97
N ARG A 612 -22.17 9.25 -7.77
CA ARG A 612 -22.63 8.66 -6.50
C ARG A 612 -23.49 9.61 -5.66
N GLY A 613 -23.73 10.84 -6.11
CA GLY A 613 -24.55 11.82 -5.38
C GLY A 613 -23.96 12.29 -4.04
N ILE A 614 -22.64 12.26 -3.89
CA ILE A 614 -21.92 12.68 -2.68
C ILE A 614 -22.09 14.18 -2.47
N LYS A 615 -22.88 14.55 -1.46
CA LYS A 615 -23.13 15.95 -1.10
C LYS A 615 -21.96 16.53 -0.32
N GLY A 616 -21.63 17.79 -0.58
CA GLY A 616 -20.57 18.48 0.17
C GLY A 616 -19.16 18.34 -0.42
N TRP A 617 -18.97 17.66 -1.55
CA TRP A 617 -17.71 17.72 -2.30
C TRP A 617 -17.49 19.13 -2.91
N PRO A 618 -16.28 19.71 -2.85
CA PRO A 618 -16.00 20.97 -3.55
C PRO A 618 -15.82 20.74 -5.06
N VAL A 619 -16.84 21.09 -5.83
CA VAL A 619 -16.93 21.01 -7.31
C VAL A 619 -15.88 21.91 -7.98
N GLY A 620 -15.01 21.36 -8.85
CA GLY A 620 -14.07 22.11 -9.69
C GLY A 620 -12.73 22.49 -9.04
N ILE A 621 -12.28 21.74 -8.03
CA ILE A 621 -11.01 22.02 -7.32
C ILE A 621 -9.76 21.46 -8.01
N GLY A 622 -8.59 21.89 -7.54
CA GLY A 622 -7.27 21.51 -8.05
C GLY A 622 -6.59 22.63 -8.84
N TRP A 623 -5.59 22.27 -9.64
CA TRP A 623 -4.74 23.24 -10.33
C TRP A 623 -5.49 24.04 -11.40
N PRO A 624 -5.29 25.37 -11.50
CA PRO A 624 -5.95 26.20 -12.50
C PRO A 624 -5.58 25.79 -13.93
N LYS A 625 -6.56 25.38 -14.74
CA LYS A 625 -6.34 25.13 -16.17
C LYS A 625 -6.16 26.46 -16.91
N ALA A 626 -5.11 26.58 -17.72
CA ALA A 626 -4.88 27.76 -18.54
C ALA A 626 -6.01 27.99 -19.55
N SER A 627 -6.80 29.05 -19.35
CA SER A 627 -7.76 29.63 -20.32
C SER A 627 -8.97 28.79 -20.76
N ALA A 628 -9.44 27.82 -19.97
CA ALA A 628 -10.69 27.11 -20.27
C ALA A 628 -11.95 27.97 -20.02
N SER A 629 -12.87 28.03 -20.98
CA SER A 629 -14.20 28.61 -20.75
C SER A 629 -15.08 27.69 -19.89
N PRO A 630 -16.07 28.18 -19.13
CA PRO A 630 -16.98 27.32 -18.36
C PRO A 630 -17.69 26.24 -19.21
N SER A 631 -17.99 26.56 -20.48
CA SER A 631 -18.59 25.61 -21.43
C SER A 631 -17.64 24.51 -21.89
N THR A 632 -16.32 24.74 -21.80
CA THR A 632 -15.27 23.76 -22.06
C THR A 632 -15.12 22.86 -20.84
N THR A 633 -15.07 23.44 -19.64
CA THR A 633 -15.00 22.70 -18.37
C THR A 633 -16.18 21.73 -18.20
N ALA A 634 -17.42 22.14 -18.50
CA ALA A 634 -18.58 21.25 -18.45
C ALA A 634 -18.45 20.06 -19.42
N LYS A 635 -18.01 20.30 -20.66
CA LYS A 635 -17.78 19.23 -21.65
C LYS A 635 -16.57 18.34 -21.33
N GLU A 636 -15.62 18.83 -20.54
CA GLU A 636 -14.50 18.02 -20.02
C GLU A 636 -14.90 17.23 -18.77
N LEU A 637 -15.79 17.74 -17.93
CA LEU A 637 -16.39 16.99 -16.82
C LEU A 637 -17.25 15.83 -17.36
N ASP A 638 -18.08 16.08 -18.38
CA ASP A 638 -18.82 15.01 -19.07
C ASP A 638 -17.90 14.02 -19.83
N ARG A 639 -16.63 14.38 -20.08
CA ARG A 639 -15.58 13.45 -20.59
C ARG A 639 -14.85 12.72 -19.46
N ALA A 640 -14.64 13.35 -18.31
CA ALA A 640 -14.04 12.72 -17.13
C ALA A 640 -15.00 11.70 -16.47
N GLU A 641 -16.32 11.92 -16.59
CA GLU A 641 -17.35 10.90 -16.30
C GLU A 641 -17.30 9.72 -17.29
N ALA A 642 -16.65 9.90 -18.43
CA ALA A 642 -16.51 8.92 -19.51
C ALA A 642 -15.03 8.60 -19.81
N ASP A 643 -14.13 8.73 -18.82
CA ASP A 643 -12.67 8.60 -19.03
C ASP A 643 -12.29 7.13 -19.26
N SER A 644 -12.50 6.72 -20.51
CA SER A 644 -12.28 5.36 -20.99
C SER A 644 -10.79 4.99 -20.98
N ALA A 645 -10.50 3.74 -20.68
CA ALA A 645 -9.16 3.20 -20.51
C ALA A 645 -8.07 3.53 -21.56
N PRO A 646 -8.31 3.73 -22.88
CA PRO A 646 -7.25 4.12 -23.82
C PRO A 646 -6.50 5.42 -23.48
N GLY A 647 -7.01 6.26 -22.55
CA GLY A 647 -6.26 7.41 -22.03
C GLY A 647 -5.16 7.05 -21.03
N ALA A 648 -5.28 5.96 -20.26
CA ALA A 648 -4.36 5.64 -19.16
C ALA A 648 -2.97 5.20 -19.65
N GLU A 649 -2.91 4.48 -20.77
CA GLU A 649 -1.64 4.00 -21.36
C GLU A 649 -0.83 5.16 -21.96
N GLY A 650 -1.51 6.09 -22.64
CA GLY A 650 -0.91 7.34 -23.13
C GLY A 650 -0.39 8.18 -21.97
N LYS A 651 -1.22 8.46 -20.95
CA LYS A 651 -0.82 9.18 -19.72
C LYS A 651 0.45 8.57 -19.08
N LEU A 652 0.56 7.24 -18.99
CA LEU A 652 1.74 6.56 -18.44
C LEU A 652 3.02 6.70 -19.30
N THR A 653 2.91 6.71 -20.63
CA THR A 653 4.05 6.98 -21.51
C THR A 653 4.42 8.46 -21.54
N ASP A 654 3.42 9.33 -21.52
CA ASP A 654 3.59 10.78 -21.58
C ASP A 654 4.21 11.28 -20.28
N ALA A 655 3.78 10.79 -19.11
CA ALA A 655 4.42 11.09 -17.83
C ALA A 655 5.90 10.64 -17.76
N LYS A 656 6.26 9.52 -18.40
CA LYS A 656 7.67 9.11 -18.54
C LYS A 656 8.46 10.08 -19.41
N VAL A 657 7.91 10.48 -20.55
CA VAL A 657 8.56 11.39 -21.50
C VAL A 657 8.68 12.79 -20.91
N ASP A 658 7.64 13.32 -20.27
CA ASP A 658 7.64 14.65 -19.68
C ASP A 658 8.58 14.73 -18.47
N GLN A 659 8.60 13.72 -17.60
CA GLN A 659 9.59 13.65 -16.50
C GLN A 659 11.03 13.59 -17.04
N ALA A 660 11.29 12.86 -18.13
CA ALA A 660 12.62 12.86 -18.77
C ALA A 660 12.95 14.21 -19.44
N THR A 661 11.97 14.86 -20.09
CA THR A 661 12.14 16.19 -20.70
C THR A 661 12.47 17.24 -19.64
N ARG A 662 11.72 17.31 -18.53
CA ARG A 662 11.99 18.25 -17.41
C ARG A 662 13.39 18.05 -16.82
N GLN A 663 13.89 16.81 -16.73
CA GLN A 663 15.26 16.52 -16.30
C GLN A 663 16.32 17.01 -17.31
N ILE A 664 16.07 16.84 -18.61
CA ILE A 664 16.97 17.34 -19.68
C ILE A 664 16.97 18.87 -19.73
N GLU A 665 15.80 19.51 -19.63
CA GLU A 665 15.67 20.98 -19.61
C GLU A 665 16.31 21.60 -18.38
N ALA A 666 16.16 20.99 -17.19
CA ALA A 666 16.89 21.40 -15.99
C ALA A 666 18.42 21.27 -16.14
N GLY A 667 18.89 20.25 -16.86
CA GLY A 667 20.30 20.12 -17.24
C GLY A 667 20.79 21.17 -18.24
N ALA A 668 19.91 21.60 -19.17
CA ALA A 668 20.23 22.58 -20.21
C ALA A 668 20.17 24.05 -19.70
N ASN A 669 19.30 24.35 -18.74
CA ASN A 669 19.04 25.71 -18.23
C ASN A 669 20.15 26.29 -17.32
N THR A 670 21.38 25.79 -17.42
CA THR A 670 22.55 26.47 -16.84
C THR A 670 23.17 27.53 -17.75
N VAL A 671 22.71 27.69 -19.00
CA VAL A 671 23.28 28.65 -19.97
C VAL A 671 22.25 29.28 -20.93
N ALA A 672 21.11 29.79 -20.43
CA ALA A 672 20.17 30.57 -21.26
C ALA A 672 19.22 31.51 -20.46
N GLU A 673 19.74 32.60 -19.90
CA GLU A 673 18.91 33.78 -19.54
C GLU A 673 19.41 35.02 -20.28
N GLU A 674 18.72 35.41 -21.36
CA GLU A 674 18.56 36.80 -21.82
C GLU A 674 17.64 36.82 -23.07
N MET A 675 16.42 37.38 -22.94
CA MET A 675 15.83 38.46 -23.77
C MET A 675 14.28 38.50 -23.70
N GLU A 676 13.81 39.64 -23.19
CA GLU A 676 12.54 40.39 -23.36
C GLU A 676 11.34 39.80 -24.15
N ASP A 677 10.11 40.01 -23.62
CA ASP A 677 9.21 41.07 -24.15
C ASP A 677 8.16 41.54 -23.10
N THR A 678 7.28 42.48 -23.46
CA THR A 678 6.82 43.60 -22.61
C THR A 678 5.30 43.67 -22.30
N ASP A 679 4.96 44.57 -21.37
CA ASP A 679 3.64 45.20 -21.10
C ASP A 679 2.41 44.32 -20.80
N LYS A 680 2.28 43.94 -19.52
CA LYS A 680 1.01 44.06 -18.74
C LYS A 680 1.34 44.65 -17.37
N SER A 681 0.36 45.23 -16.67
CA SER A 681 0.65 45.97 -15.43
C SER A 681 1.27 45.05 -14.36
N ALA A 682 2.32 45.52 -13.68
CA ALA A 682 3.06 44.73 -12.68
C ALA A 682 2.22 44.34 -11.44
N ALA A 683 1.04 44.94 -11.27
CA ALA A 683 0.06 44.56 -10.26
C ALA A 683 -0.83 43.40 -10.73
N GLU A 684 -1.35 43.45 -11.96
CA GLU A 684 -2.14 42.36 -12.55
C GLU A 684 -1.27 41.14 -12.84
N GLN A 685 -0.04 41.31 -13.35
CA GLN A 685 0.90 40.19 -13.52
C GLN A 685 1.29 39.51 -12.20
N LYS A 686 1.33 40.25 -11.08
CA LYS A 686 1.53 39.66 -9.74
C LYS A 686 0.27 38.98 -9.21
N ALA A 687 -0.91 39.55 -9.45
CA ALA A 687 -2.18 38.93 -9.08
C ALA A 687 -2.43 37.64 -9.88
N ASP A 688 -2.19 37.64 -11.18
CA ASP A 688 -2.34 36.49 -12.05
C ASP A 688 -1.25 35.43 -11.80
N LYS A 689 0.02 35.80 -11.50
CA LYS A 689 1.02 34.83 -11.04
C LYS A 689 0.63 34.20 -9.70
N ALA A 690 0.13 34.98 -8.75
CA ALA A 690 -0.34 34.46 -7.46
C ALA A 690 -1.65 33.66 -7.55
N ALA A 691 -2.44 33.84 -8.61
CA ALA A 691 -3.65 33.07 -8.88
C ALA A 691 -3.39 31.77 -9.67
N ASN A 692 -2.25 31.65 -10.36
CA ASN A 692 -1.93 30.53 -11.26
C ASN A 692 -1.08 29.41 -10.64
N GLU A 693 -0.53 29.57 -9.43
CA GLU A 693 0.22 28.50 -8.76
C GLU A 693 -0.38 28.18 -7.38
N LEU A 694 -0.77 26.92 -7.17
CA LEU A 694 -1.14 26.44 -5.84
C LEU A 694 0.12 26.38 -4.96
N GLY A 695 0.00 26.92 -3.74
CA GLY A 695 1.07 26.86 -2.75
C GLY A 695 1.19 25.49 -2.06
N TYR A 696 2.13 25.39 -1.12
CA TYR A 696 2.41 24.19 -0.32
C TYR A 696 1.21 23.60 0.44
N CYS A 697 0.18 24.40 0.68
CA CYS A 697 -1.08 23.98 1.26
C CYS A 697 -2.22 24.80 0.64
N THR A 698 -3.22 24.11 0.11
CA THR A 698 -4.43 24.73 -0.42
C THR A 698 -5.65 24.07 0.21
N VAL A 699 -6.59 24.87 0.72
CA VAL A 699 -7.81 24.38 1.35
C VAL A 699 -9.02 24.78 0.51
N TRP A 700 -9.92 23.82 0.26
CA TRP A 700 -11.25 24.06 -0.30
C TRP A 700 -12.32 23.50 0.63
N VAL A 701 -13.54 24.03 0.51
CA VAL A 701 -14.71 23.52 1.23
C VAL A 701 -15.90 23.45 0.26
N GLY A 702 -16.55 22.29 0.20
CA GLY A 702 -17.76 22.13 -0.60
C GLY A 702 -19.01 22.66 0.11
N THR A 703 -20.15 22.65 -0.58
CA THR A 703 -21.46 22.95 0.00
C THR A 703 -22.38 21.75 -0.13
N THR A 704 -23.26 21.56 0.85
CA THR A 704 -24.32 20.55 0.85
C THR A 704 -25.59 21.01 0.12
N GLN A 705 -25.63 22.29 -0.33
CA GLN A 705 -26.65 22.79 -1.26
C GLN A 705 -26.41 22.28 -2.67
N GLU A 706 -27.47 22.15 -3.47
CA GLU A 706 -27.37 21.82 -4.89
C GLU A 706 -26.79 23.01 -5.67
N ARG A 707 -25.54 22.90 -6.10
CA ARG A 707 -24.94 23.78 -7.11
C ARG A 707 -25.51 23.48 -8.50
N ARG A 708 -25.57 24.49 -9.36
CA ARG A 708 -25.82 24.29 -10.79
C ARG A 708 -24.49 24.10 -11.51
N SER A 709 -24.46 23.31 -12.58
CA SER A 709 -23.25 22.97 -13.33
C SER A 709 -22.58 24.17 -14.05
N GLU A 710 -23.17 25.36 -13.97
CA GLU A 710 -22.66 26.61 -14.54
C GLU A 710 -21.93 27.49 -13.50
N ASP A 711 -21.97 27.13 -12.21
CA ASP A 711 -21.35 27.90 -11.13
C ASP A 711 -19.81 27.76 -11.16
N PRO A 712 -19.03 28.86 -11.06
CA PRO A 712 -17.57 28.79 -11.08
C PRO A 712 -17.01 27.99 -9.89
N PRO A 713 -15.82 27.37 -10.03
CA PRO A 713 -15.19 26.59 -8.97
C PRO A 713 -15.01 27.44 -7.69
N PRO A 714 -15.17 26.85 -6.49
CA PRO A 714 -14.99 27.57 -5.25
C PRO A 714 -13.51 27.96 -5.15
N PRO A 715 -13.18 29.26 -5.04
CA PRO A 715 -11.79 29.66 -4.92
C PRO A 715 -11.26 29.24 -3.53
N PRO A 716 -9.95 28.97 -3.37
CA PRO A 716 -9.38 28.48 -2.11
C PRO A 716 -9.76 29.29 -0.87
N VAL A 717 -9.76 28.65 0.29
CA VAL A 717 -10.00 29.28 1.59
C VAL A 717 -8.74 29.98 2.06
N ASP A 718 -8.75 31.31 2.01
CA ASP A 718 -7.78 32.19 2.67
C ASP A 718 -8.35 32.77 3.98
N ASP A 719 -7.57 33.60 4.67
CA ASP A 719 -8.00 34.26 5.91
C ASP A 719 -9.33 35.01 5.76
N SER A 720 -9.56 35.66 4.61
CA SER A 720 -10.78 36.42 4.30
C SER A 720 -12.01 35.53 4.05
N ARG A 721 -11.80 34.25 3.73
CA ARG A 721 -12.83 33.25 3.39
C ARG A 721 -12.95 32.12 4.43
N SER A 722 -12.14 32.15 5.48
CA SER A 722 -12.16 31.22 6.62
C SER A 722 -13.56 30.96 7.20
N TRP A 723 -14.42 31.98 7.21
CA TRP A 723 -15.82 31.90 7.65
C TRP A 723 -16.68 30.90 6.86
N LYS A 724 -16.33 30.57 5.60
CA LYS A 724 -17.04 29.56 4.79
C LYS A 724 -17.00 28.16 5.42
N LEU A 725 -15.89 27.82 6.09
CA LEU A 725 -15.77 26.56 6.83
C LEU A 725 -16.82 26.45 7.95
N MET A 726 -17.29 27.59 8.47
CA MET A 726 -18.25 27.73 9.57
C MET A 726 -19.71 27.83 9.11
N GLU A 727 -20.00 27.82 7.80
CA GLU A 727 -21.39 27.88 7.30
C GLU A 727 -22.18 26.61 7.70
N PRO A 728 -23.49 26.70 7.98
CA PRO A 728 -24.30 25.54 8.38
C PRO A 728 -24.37 24.45 7.30
N ASP A 729 -24.33 24.84 6.03
CA ASP A 729 -24.39 23.99 4.85
C ASP A 729 -23.01 23.64 4.26
N ALA A 730 -21.91 24.12 4.86
CA ALA A 730 -20.57 23.72 4.45
C ALA A 730 -20.36 22.21 4.61
N GLY A 731 -19.80 21.60 3.57
CA GLY A 731 -19.58 20.16 3.41
C GLY A 731 -18.19 19.71 3.84
N ILE A 732 -17.58 18.90 2.98
CA ILE A 732 -16.24 18.31 3.14
C ILE A 732 -15.20 19.40 2.91
N ALA A 733 -14.21 19.47 3.80
CA ALA A 733 -13.01 20.28 3.61
C ALA A 733 -11.91 19.42 2.98
N VAL A 734 -11.35 19.86 1.86
CA VAL A 734 -10.21 19.21 1.19
C VAL A 734 -8.99 20.10 1.39
N ILE A 735 -8.00 19.56 2.11
CA ILE A 735 -6.70 20.16 2.36
C ILE A 735 -5.71 19.42 1.46
N TYR A 736 -5.11 20.11 0.51
CA TYR A 736 -4.20 19.55 -0.48
C TYR A 736 -2.78 20.08 -0.25
N LEU A 737 -1.83 19.16 -0.12
CA LEU A 737 -0.42 19.41 0.09
C LEU A 737 0.40 18.76 -1.04
N PRO A 738 0.70 19.50 -2.11
CA PRO A 738 1.62 19.04 -3.14
C PRO A 738 3.06 19.02 -2.61
N LEU A 739 3.82 17.98 -2.95
CA LEU A 739 5.24 17.89 -2.69
C LEU A 739 5.98 18.82 -3.67
N LEU A 740 6.41 19.98 -3.18
CA LEU A 740 7.07 21.03 -3.96
C LEU A 740 8.47 21.31 -3.40
N ALA A 741 9.40 21.72 -4.26
CA ALA A 741 10.69 22.26 -3.81
C ALA A 741 10.47 23.42 -2.81
N ASN A 742 11.28 23.50 -1.76
CA ASN A 742 11.13 24.49 -0.69
C ASN A 742 12.50 25.07 -0.31
N ASP A 743 12.60 26.40 -0.30
CA ASP A 743 13.83 27.15 -0.01
C ASP A 743 14.49 26.81 1.35
N LYS A 744 13.73 26.22 2.28
CA LYS A 744 14.24 25.74 3.58
C LYS A 744 15.06 24.45 3.49
N VAL A 745 15.06 23.75 2.34
CA VAL A 745 15.72 22.44 2.16
C VAL A 745 16.47 22.39 0.83
N GLU A 746 17.78 22.67 0.87
CA GLU A 746 18.63 22.71 -0.32
C GLU A 746 18.94 21.32 -0.92
N GLY A 747 19.02 21.27 -2.25
CA GLY A 747 19.51 20.10 -3.00
C GLY A 747 18.54 18.91 -3.03
N VAL A 748 17.24 19.19 -2.98
CA VAL A 748 16.13 18.27 -3.31
C VAL A 748 15.02 19.07 -3.99
N ASP A 749 14.66 18.65 -5.19
CA ASP A 749 13.54 19.19 -5.97
C ASP A 749 12.76 18.00 -6.56
N PRO A 750 11.47 17.83 -6.20
CA PRO A 750 10.63 16.75 -6.72
C PRO A 750 10.50 16.71 -8.26
N ALA A 751 10.63 17.86 -8.93
CA ALA A 751 10.47 17.97 -10.38
C ALA A 751 11.77 17.68 -11.15
N THR A 752 12.93 18.10 -10.62
CA THR A 752 14.20 18.08 -11.37
C THR A 752 15.27 17.13 -10.83
N SER A 753 15.20 16.71 -9.56
CA SER A 753 16.23 15.82 -8.99
C SER A 753 16.12 14.40 -9.54
N ASP A 754 17.21 13.85 -10.10
CA ASP A 754 17.25 12.50 -10.70
C ASP A 754 16.65 11.41 -9.79
N TYR A 755 17.04 11.42 -8.51
CA TYR A 755 16.59 10.45 -7.51
C TYR A 755 15.14 10.65 -7.05
N MET A 756 14.48 11.74 -7.46
CA MET A 756 13.05 11.98 -7.29
C MET A 756 12.22 11.48 -8.49
N SER A 757 12.86 10.88 -9.51
CA SER A 757 12.13 10.19 -10.57
C SER A 757 11.19 9.13 -10.00
N THR A 758 9.99 9.02 -10.58
CA THR A 758 8.99 7.99 -10.18
C THR A 758 9.54 6.58 -10.37
N TRP A 759 10.52 6.44 -11.26
CA TRP A 759 11.16 5.20 -11.68
C TRP A 759 12.45 4.90 -10.91
N ASN A 760 12.83 5.75 -9.94
CA ASN A 760 14.00 5.51 -9.10
C ASN A 760 13.67 4.52 -7.97
N PHE A 761 14.42 3.42 -7.94
CA PHE A 761 14.31 2.36 -6.92
C PHE A 761 15.52 2.29 -5.98
N VAL A 762 16.37 3.33 -5.93
CA VAL A 762 17.56 3.40 -5.06
C VAL A 762 17.64 4.76 -4.36
N TYR A 763 17.73 4.78 -3.03
CA TYR A 763 17.96 5.99 -2.25
C TYR A 763 19.13 5.80 -1.29
N THR A 764 20.09 6.73 -1.28
CA THR A 764 21.09 6.78 -0.20
C THR A 764 20.45 7.28 1.10
N PRO A 765 21.05 7.00 2.28
CA PRO A 765 20.54 7.50 3.55
C PRO A 765 20.33 9.03 3.59
N GLU A 766 21.23 9.78 2.94
CA GLU A 766 21.19 11.24 2.85
C GLU A 766 20.08 11.74 1.91
N GLN A 767 19.78 10.99 0.85
CA GLN A 767 18.64 11.26 -0.03
C GLN A 767 17.31 11.02 0.71
N VAL A 768 17.21 9.95 1.51
CA VAL A 768 16.04 9.71 2.38
C VAL A 768 15.86 10.88 3.36
N ASP A 769 16.93 11.28 4.06
CA ASP A 769 16.89 12.41 5.01
C ASP A 769 16.42 13.72 4.34
N LYS A 770 16.90 14.01 3.11
CA LYS A 770 16.48 15.18 2.33
C LYS A 770 15.00 15.16 1.96
N VAL A 771 14.48 14.03 1.48
CA VAL A 771 13.06 13.93 1.09
C VAL A 771 12.14 14.01 2.30
N VAL A 772 12.53 13.39 3.42
CA VAL A 772 11.83 13.53 4.70
C VAL A 772 11.84 14.99 5.18
N ALA A 773 12.98 15.67 5.10
CA ALA A 773 13.09 17.08 5.46
C ALA A 773 12.22 17.98 4.56
N LEU A 774 12.17 17.71 3.25
CA LEU A 774 11.33 18.45 2.30
C LEU A 774 9.84 18.31 2.62
N ALA A 775 9.37 17.07 2.83
CA ALA A 775 7.97 16.80 3.17
C ALA A 775 7.56 17.49 4.48
N ARG A 776 8.44 17.47 5.50
CA ARG A 776 8.23 18.20 6.76
C ARG A 776 8.20 19.72 6.56
N ALA A 777 9.08 20.25 5.71
CA ALA A 777 9.10 21.67 5.37
C ALA A 777 7.81 22.11 4.65
N ASN A 778 7.32 21.36 3.67
CA ASN A 778 6.05 21.65 2.99
C ASN A 778 4.86 21.62 3.97
N TYR A 779 4.80 20.63 4.88
CA TYR A 779 3.76 20.58 5.91
C TYR A 779 3.80 21.80 6.84
N GLU A 780 4.98 22.24 7.28
CA GLU A 780 5.11 23.38 8.20
C GLU A 780 4.58 24.70 7.60
N GLU A 781 4.68 24.90 6.27
CA GLU A 781 4.04 26.06 5.61
C GLU A 781 2.51 26.04 5.74
N GLY A 782 1.90 24.85 5.62
CA GLY A 782 0.44 24.68 5.69
C GLY A 782 -0.11 24.56 7.12
N ARG A 783 0.72 24.16 8.07
CA ARG A 783 0.36 23.74 9.44
C ARG A 783 -0.68 24.62 10.14
N ALA A 784 -0.51 25.94 10.09
CA ALA A 784 -1.45 26.87 10.73
C ALA A 784 -2.85 26.84 10.06
N GLN A 785 -2.90 26.79 8.74
CA GLN A 785 -4.14 26.72 7.94
C GLN A 785 -4.85 25.37 8.14
N ILE A 786 -4.09 24.27 8.22
CA ILE A 786 -4.61 22.93 8.54
C ILE A 786 -5.29 22.93 9.91
N ARG A 787 -4.57 23.40 10.94
CA ARG A 787 -5.05 23.50 12.32
C ARG A 787 -6.27 24.40 12.45
N ALA A 788 -6.32 25.52 11.73
CA ALA A 788 -7.48 26.40 11.65
C ALA A 788 -8.69 25.71 10.99
N THR A 789 -8.47 24.93 9.92
CA THR A 789 -9.51 24.16 9.22
C THR A 789 -10.12 23.09 10.14
N VAL A 790 -9.28 22.33 10.85
CA VAL A 790 -9.73 21.33 11.84
C VAL A 790 -10.55 21.98 12.96
N ARG A 791 -10.10 23.14 13.48
CA ARG A 791 -10.86 23.92 14.48
C ARG A 791 -12.23 24.33 13.95
N ALA A 792 -12.30 24.90 12.75
CA ALA A 792 -13.55 25.40 12.18
C ALA A 792 -14.59 24.28 12.01
N VAL A 793 -14.18 23.11 11.49
CA VAL A 793 -15.10 21.97 11.34
C VAL A 793 -15.57 21.45 12.71
N TYR A 794 -14.69 21.34 13.71
CA TYR A 794 -15.06 20.99 15.08
C TYR A 794 -16.08 21.99 15.68
N GLU A 795 -15.83 23.29 15.58
CA GLU A 795 -16.72 24.33 16.12
C GLU A 795 -18.08 24.34 15.39
N ARG A 796 -18.09 24.09 14.08
CA ARG A 796 -19.30 23.86 13.27
C ARG A 796 -20.12 22.67 13.78
N LYS A 797 -19.49 21.51 14.02
CA LYS A 797 -20.16 20.31 14.58
C LYS A 797 -20.71 20.58 15.97
N LYS A 798 -19.90 21.18 16.85
CA LYS A 798 -20.30 21.56 18.22
C LYS A 798 -21.50 22.49 18.23
N ARG A 799 -21.54 23.49 17.36
CA ARG A 799 -22.71 24.37 17.19
C ARG A 799 -23.95 23.59 16.74
N LYS A 800 -23.84 22.78 15.68
CA LYS A 800 -24.96 21.94 15.17
C LYS A 800 -25.55 21.02 16.25
N ARG A 801 -24.71 20.33 17.04
CA ARG A 801 -25.16 19.47 18.15
C ARG A 801 -25.91 20.25 19.23
N LEU A 802 -25.41 21.43 19.61
CA LEU A 802 -26.05 22.25 20.65
C LEU A 802 -27.40 22.82 20.17
N GLU A 803 -27.46 23.29 18.93
CA GLU A 803 -28.71 23.74 18.28
C GLU A 803 -29.75 22.61 18.23
N GLU A 804 -29.35 21.39 17.83
CA GLU A 804 -30.23 20.23 17.79
C GLU A 804 -30.73 19.84 19.17
N ARG A 805 -29.84 19.80 20.17
CA ARG A 805 -30.20 19.51 21.56
C ARG A 805 -31.23 20.50 22.10
N ASP A 806 -31.07 21.78 21.78
CA ASP A 806 -32.02 22.83 22.16
C ASP A 806 -33.33 22.73 21.38
N ARG A 807 -33.32 22.33 20.11
CA ARG A 807 -34.53 22.03 19.31
C ARG A 807 -35.33 20.90 19.95
N VAL A 808 -34.70 19.75 20.19
CA VAL A 808 -35.33 18.58 20.85
C VAL A 808 -35.84 18.93 22.25
N LYS A 809 -35.10 19.73 23.03
CA LYS A 809 -35.55 20.22 24.35
C LYS A 809 -36.79 21.11 24.24
N LYS A 810 -36.83 22.05 23.29
CA LYS A 810 -38.00 22.91 23.00
C LYS A 810 -39.19 22.10 22.52
N GLU A 811 -39.00 21.08 21.69
CA GLU A 811 -40.06 20.19 21.22
C GLU A 811 -40.62 19.30 22.34
N ARG A 812 -39.76 18.69 23.16
CA ARG A 812 -40.17 17.94 24.35
C ARG A 812 -40.97 18.82 25.30
N TYR A 813 -40.53 20.07 25.52
CA TYR A 813 -41.27 21.04 26.34
C TYR A 813 -42.64 21.39 25.71
N ARG A 814 -42.69 21.70 24.41
CA ARG A 814 -43.96 21.92 23.67
C ARG A 814 -44.91 20.72 23.76
N ARG A 815 -44.38 19.49 23.70
CA ARG A 815 -45.17 18.25 23.88
C ARG A 815 -45.71 18.12 25.30
N LEU A 816 -44.90 18.39 26.33
CA LEU A 816 -45.34 18.40 27.74
C LEU A 816 -46.39 19.49 28.03
N MET A 817 -46.26 20.67 27.40
CA MET A 817 -47.27 21.74 27.44
C MET A 817 -48.59 21.27 26.80
N ARG A 818 -48.55 20.68 25.59
CA ARG A 818 -49.73 20.12 24.91
C ARG A 818 -50.43 19.02 25.71
N LEU A 819 -49.69 18.25 26.50
CA LEU A 819 -50.22 17.20 27.36
C LEU A 819 -50.71 17.72 28.73
N GLY A 820 -50.55 19.01 29.04
CA GLY A 820 -50.93 19.57 30.35
C GLY A 820 -50.09 19.05 31.53
N ILE A 821 -48.89 18.53 31.25
CA ILE A 821 -47.95 17.95 32.23
C ILE A 821 -46.85 18.96 32.59
N ALA A 822 -46.52 19.89 31.69
CA ALA A 822 -45.58 20.97 31.99
C ALA A 822 -46.07 21.81 33.18
N GLY A 823 -45.24 21.92 34.22
CA GLY A 823 -45.57 22.56 35.50
C GLY A 823 -46.00 21.59 36.61
N LYS A 824 -46.52 20.39 36.30
CA LYS A 824 -46.99 19.43 37.32
C LYS A 824 -45.89 18.57 37.97
N LEU A 825 -44.65 18.71 37.52
CA LEU A 825 -43.47 18.01 38.08
C LEU A 825 -43.06 18.46 39.49
N GLY A 826 -43.83 19.35 40.13
CA GLY A 826 -43.68 19.75 41.54
C GLY A 826 -44.94 19.56 42.40
N GLU A 827 -46.04 19.06 41.84
CA GLU A 827 -47.31 18.87 42.55
C GLU A 827 -47.75 17.40 42.48
N GLY A 828 -47.32 16.62 43.47
CA GLY A 828 -47.83 15.27 43.71
C GLY A 828 -46.84 14.14 43.47
N ASP A 829 -45.85 14.01 44.36
CA ASP A 829 -45.32 12.70 44.71
C ASP A 829 -45.40 12.51 46.23
N HIS A 830 -46.53 11.96 46.67
CA HIS A 830 -46.75 11.51 48.05
C HIS A 830 -46.86 9.98 48.17
N PHE A 831 -46.80 9.27 47.03
CA PHE A 831 -46.70 7.82 46.88
C PHE A 831 -46.15 7.59 45.45
N SER A 832 -44.92 7.09 45.26
CA SER A 832 -44.40 5.83 45.81
C SER A 832 -42.89 5.64 45.66
#